data_AF-A0A6L7IQF6-F1
#
_entry.id   AF-A0A6L7IQF6-F1
#
_cell.length_a   1.000
_cell.length_b   1.000
_cell.length_c   1.000
_cell.angle_alpha   90.00
_cell.angle_beta   90.00
_cell.angle_gamma   90.00
#
_symmetry.space_group_name_H-M   'P 1'
#
loop_
_entity.id
_entity.type
_entity.pdbx_description
1 polymer ?
#
loop_
_entity_poly.entity_id
_entity_poly.type
_entity_poly.pdbx_seq_one_letter_code
_entity_poly.pdbx_strand_id
1 'polypeptide(L)'
;MNVYVSNIFTAALSFPLIAFLITLPYMVYQYRKFGSIPWLRTLVVYSFVFYLLCAYFLVLLPLPEDRSAIVPYAQTPQLVPFNFVHEFLAETSFSIGDPSTWLATLRDPYIYEAFFNVLLLVPLGMYLRYYFRRTWWQTLIIGFLVTLSFETTQLTGLWGLYEHPYRLFDVDDLIMNTLGAMTGFWMVGPAMRVLPDIRLVNEEAREAGMRASVTKRALSFLIDALIVFAVSLVLLFGVAGSGVADRLIAQEGVWNAAAYGLDLLVLGTFFVIVPVLTRGQTLGQKLLRLRIVRSDASRAHWYQYLARYGLLYLMIWAPFAVLNGVAELDPATTSEMGSLVGFAAQHQTALMLAWVVLMVAWGVSLAVRAVRSWRLKQPFVMLNGVLSNTRVMTQAGVELARERRAVLDVDEVAALERAIAEDGTPLIELMDRAGRAVAEEVRAWVPDPAPVVVLAGSGNNGGDGWVVARTLAEAGYPVTLVASDLAERLHAEPARTTALDAFAQAAEDGLPLSVLIAPDADVLADAIDRAEAVVDALLGTGFSGDEVREPYASWIRAANRRRFEGSRGKGRGRHRKRTHERGDHVRARRSLPAKVKDAPFAVAVDVPSGLAAQTGAVARPAFAADMTVTMLAFKPGLVASATAPWTGIVKLAKLDVDVARYREADALLDR
;
A
#
# COMPACT_ATOMS: atom_id res chain seq x y z
N MET A 1 -14.51 30.69 28.18
CA MET A 1 -14.57 29.73 27.05
C MET A 1 -15.34 28.52 27.55
N ASN A 2 -16.33 28.01 26.81
CA ASN A 2 -17.14 26.86 27.26
C ASN A 2 -16.22 25.65 27.52
N VAL A 3 -16.48 24.84 28.57
CA VAL A 3 -15.59 23.75 29.04
C VAL A 3 -15.24 22.79 27.90
N TYR A 4 -16.22 22.47 27.06
CA TYR A 4 -16.03 21.68 25.83
C TYR A 4 -14.98 22.25 24.88
N VAL A 5 -15.01 23.56 24.65
CA VAL A 5 -14.07 24.26 23.75
C VAL A 5 -12.65 24.24 24.34
N SER A 6 -12.54 24.37 25.66
CA SER A 6 -11.25 24.25 26.36
C SER A 6 -10.65 22.86 26.19
N ASN A 7 -11.43 21.80 26.34
CA ASN A 7 -10.97 20.42 26.20
C ASN A 7 -10.51 20.10 24.78
N ILE A 8 -11.25 20.57 23.77
CA ILE A 8 -10.86 20.43 22.35
C ILE A 8 -9.58 21.21 22.06
N PHE A 9 -9.41 22.39 22.65
CA PHE A 9 -8.17 23.17 22.51
C PHE A 9 -6.96 22.44 23.11
N THR A 10 -7.11 21.83 24.28
CA THR A 10 -6.07 20.97 24.88
C THR A 10 -5.72 19.80 23.95
N ALA A 11 -6.72 19.15 23.32
CA ALA A 11 -6.47 18.11 22.31
C ALA A 11 -5.67 18.65 21.13
N ALA A 12 -6.05 19.81 20.60
CA ALA A 12 -5.35 20.43 19.47
C ALA A 12 -3.89 20.80 19.81
N LEU A 13 -3.61 21.24 21.04
CA LEU A 13 -2.25 21.54 21.49
C LEU A 13 -1.40 20.29 21.74
N SER A 14 -1.98 19.22 22.27
CA SER A 14 -1.25 17.96 22.52
C SER A 14 -1.05 17.12 21.26
N PHE A 15 -1.92 17.28 20.25
CA PHE A 15 -1.91 16.46 19.04
C PHE A 15 -0.57 16.46 18.28
N PRO A 16 0.12 17.59 18.02
CA PRO A 16 1.39 17.59 17.31
C PRO A 16 2.48 16.73 17.97
N LEU A 17 2.53 16.70 19.31
CA LEU A 17 3.50 15.88 20.05
C LEU A 17 3.21 14.39 19.87
N ILE A 18 1.96 13.99 20.07
CA ILE A 18 1.54 12.59 19.90
C ILE A 18 1.73 12.16 18.45
N ALA A 19 1.31 13.00 17.50
CA ALA A 19 1.49 12.81 16.06
C ALA A 19 2.97 12.57 15.72
N PHE A 20 3.89 13.37 16.25
CA PHE A 20 5.33 13.20 16.06
C PHE A 20 5.83 11.85 16.59
N LEU A 21 5.44 11.47 17.83
CA LEU A 21 5.86 10.21 18.46
C LEU A 21 5.38 8.98 17.68
N ILE A 22 4.16 8.99 17.15
CA ILE A 22 3.62 7.87 16.37
C ILE A 22 4.06 7.86 14.91
N THR A 23 4.59 8.98 14.39
CA THR A 23 4.94 9.13 12.96
C THR A 23 5.94 8.05 12.53
N LEU A 24 7.03 7.90 13.26
CA LEU A 24 8.10 6.98 12.87
C LEU A 24 7.63 5.49 12.87
N PRO A 25 7.02 4.97 13.95
CA PRO A 25 6.43 3.63 13.94
C PRO A 25 5.39 3.43 12.82
N TYR A 26 4.52 4.42 12.61
CA TYR A 26 3.52 4.40 11.55
C TYR A 26 4.16 4.30 10.16
N MET A 27 5.16 5.13 9.86
CA MET A 27 5.85 5.10 8.57
C MET A 27 6.53 3.74 8.33
N VAL A 28 7.20 3.18 9.34
CA VAL A 28 7.82 1.85 9.27
C VAL A 28 6.78 0.78 8.99
N TYR A 29 5.66 0.78 9.72
CA TYR A 29 4.55 -0.14 9.50
C TYR A 29 4.01 -0.06 8.08
N GLN A 30 3.70 1.15 7.60
CA GLN A 30 3.13 1.37 6.27
C GLN A 30 4.08 0.91 5.17
N TYR A 31 5.37 1.26 5.26
CA TYR A 31 6.34 0.82 4.27
C TYR A 31 6.59 -0.69 4.27
N ARG A 32 6.44 -1.37 5.41
CA ARG A 32 6.59 -2.83 5.50
C ARG A 32 5.35 -3.58 5.01
N LYS A 33 4.16 -3.05 5.29
CA LYS A 33 2.89 -3.71 4.95
C LYS A 33 2.38 -3.39 3.54
N PHE A 34 2.51 -2.14 3.11
CA PHE A 34 1.98 -1.64 1.83
C PHE A 34 3.06 -1.10 0.90
N GLY A 35 4.34 -1.07 1.30
CA GLY A 35 5.43 -0.67 0.40
C GLY A 35 5.58 0.84 0.18
N SER A 36 4.50 1.62 0.31
CA SER A 36 4.45 3.10 0.26
C SER A 36 3.54 3.70 1.36
N ILE A 37 3.45 5.03 1.44
CA ILE A 37 2.58 5.74 2.40
C ILE A 37 1.48 6.46 1.61
N PRO A 38 0.25 5.92 1.58
CA PRO A 38 -0.88 6.59 0.95
C PRO A 38 -1.33 7.81 1.77
N TRP A 39 -1.60 8.92 1.07
CA TRP A 39 -1.99 10.19 1.71
C TRP A 39 -3.35 10.08 2.39
N LEU A 40 -4.36 9.49 1.73
CA LEU A 40 -5.72 9.38 2.26
C LEU A 40 -5.74 8.56 3.54
N ARG A 41 -4.98 7.46 3.55
CA ARG A 41 -4.83 6.64 4.75
C ARG A 41 -4.15 7.39 5.88
N THR A 42 -3.14 8.19 5.57
CA THR A 42 -2.47 9.03 6.56
C THR A 42 -3.45 10.06 7.11
N LEU A 43 -4.22 10.74 6.26
CA LEU A 43 -5.26 11.66 6.70
C LEU A 43 -6.26 10.96 7.65
N VAL A 44 -6.81 9.82 7.25
CA VAL A 44 -7.79 9.04 8.02
C VAL A 44 -7.23 8.56 9.38
N VAL A 45 -5.98 8.10 9.42
CA VAL A 45 -5.35 7.64 10.66
C VAL A 45 -5.08 8.82 11.61
N TYR A 46 -4.55 9.92 11.11
CA TYR A 46 -4.26 11.09 11.96
C TYR A 46 -5.54 11.80 12.39
N SER A 47 -6.59 11.84 11.55
CA SER A 47 -7.90 12.32 11.96
C SER A 47 -8.56 11.40 12.99
N PHE A 48 -8.33 10.08 12.91
CA PHE A 48 -8.79 9.12 13.92
C PHE A 48 -8.06 9.30 15.25
N VAL A 49 -6.74 9.49 15.23
CA VAL A 49 -5.94 9.77 16.44
C VAL A 49 -6.37 11.09 17.07
N PHE A 50 -6.55 12.13 16.27
CA PHE A 50 -7.06 13.42 16.76
C PHE A 50 -8.45 13.28 17.37
N TYR A 51 -9.34 12.55 16.71
CA TYR A 51 -10.67 12.21 17.24
C TYR A 51 -10.58 11.49 18.59
N LEU A 52 -9.75 10.45 18.72
CA LEU A 52 -9.58 9.72 19.97
C LEU A 52 -9.07 10.62 21.10
N LEU A 53 -8.15 11.54 20.77
CA LEU A 53 -7.64 12.52 21.74
C LEU A 53 -8.72 13.50 22.20
N CYS A 54 -9.54 14.00 21.27
CA CYS A 54 -10.71 14.83 21.60
C CYS A 54 -11.70 14.06 22.48
N ALA A 55 -12.06 12.83 22.10
CA ALA A 55 -12.98 12.01 22.88
C ALA A 55 -12.43 11.75 24.29
N TYR A 56 -11.15 11.39 24.40
CA TYR A 56 -10.47 11.18 25.68
C TYR A 56 -10.54 12.41 26.59
N PHE A 57 -10.23 13.62 26.08
CA PHE A 57 -10.31 14.83 26.90
C PHE A 57 -11.74 15.29 27.20
N LEU A 58 -12.70 15.07 26.30
CA LEU A 58 -14.11 15.38 26.57
C LEU A 58 -14.70 14.49 27.67
N VAL A 59 -14.30 13.21 27.69
CA VAL A 59 -14.73 12.24 28.70
C VAL A 59 -14.08 12.49 30.05
N LEU A 60 -12.77 12.80 30.07
CA LEU A 60 -12.00 12.84 31.31
C LEU A 60 -11.90 14.21 31.98
N LEU A 61 -11.95 15.32 31.22
CA LEU A 61 -11.78 16.66 31.79
C LEU A 61 -13.14 17.30 32.11
N PRO A 62 -13.22 18.16 33.15
CA PRO A 62 -12.13 18.60 34.02
C PRO A 62 -11.79 17.59 35.13
N LEU A 63 -10.52 17.57 35.54
CA LEU A 63 -10.08 16.80 36.70
C LEU A 63 -10.18 17.65 37.98
N PRO A 64 -10.49 17.05 39.14
CA PRO A 64 -10.38 17.72 40.43
C PRO A 64 -8.96 18.21 40.69
N GLU A 65 -8.82 19.35 41.38
CA GLU A 65 -7.49 19.87 41.77
C GLU A 65 -6.79 18.97 42.80
N ASP A 66 -7.57 18.35 43.69
CA ASP A 66 -7.10 17.43 44.73
C ASP A 66 -7.53 15.98 44.40
N ARG A 67 -6.59 15.05 44.54
CA ARG A 67 -6.81 13.62 44.27
C ARG A 67 -7.69 12.93 45.31
N SER A 68 -7.80 13.51 46.51
CA SER A 68 -8.66 13.05 47.59
C SER A 68 -10.03 13.74 47.61
N ALA A 69 -10.30 14.64 46.65
CA ALA A 69 -11.57 15.36 46.59
C ALA A 69 -12.76 14.41 46.39
N ILE A 70 -13.76 14.53 47.26
CA ILE A 70 -15.02 13.80 47.15
C ILE A 70 -15.99 14.63 46.30
N VAL A 71 -16.47 14.06 45.20
CA VAL A 71 -17.50 14.67 44.34
C VAL A 71 -18.86 14.04 44.70
N PRO A 72 -19.76 14.74 45.43
CA PRO A 72 -20.92 14.11 46.05
C PRO A 72 -21.88 13.43 45.07
N TYR A 73 -22.15 14.07 43.93
CA TYR A 73 -23.07 13.52 42.93
C TYR A 73 -22.50 12.29 42.19
N ALA A 74 -21.17 12.09 42.20
CA ALA A 74 -20.51 11.01 41.48
C ALA A 74 -20.35 9.72 42.32
N GLN A 75 -20.69 9.76 43.61
CA GLN A 75 -20.41 8.64 44.53
C GLN A 75 -21.32 7.42 44.29
N THR A 76 -22.50 7.63 43.75
CA THR A 76 -23.48 6.57 43.49
C THR A 76 -23.74 6.47 41.99
N PRO A 77 -23.43 5.32 41.35
CA PRO A 77 -23.74 5.11 39.94
C PRO A 77 -25.23 5.27 39.65
N GLN A 78 -25.53 5.95 38.54
CA GLN A 78 -26.85 5.95 37.94
C GLN A 78 -26.97 4.62 37.17
N LEU A 79 -27.95 3.80 37.52
CA LEU A 79 -28.18 2.48 36.89
C LEU A 79 -29.56 2.33 36.25
N VAL A 80 -30.37 3.38 36.22
CA VAL A 80 -31.77 3.34 35.74
C VAL A 80 -31.80 3.75 34.27
N PRO A 81 -32.10 2.85 33.31
CA PRO A 81 -32.16 3.22 31.91
C PRO A 81 -33.24 4.27 31.63
N PHE A 82 -32.92 5.19 30.73
CA PHE A 82 -33.73 6.32 30.27
C PHE A 82 -34.12 7.33 31.35
N ASN A 83 -33.31 7.47 32.40
CA ASN A 83 -33.54 8.43 33.46
C ASN A 83 -33.49 9.88 32.96
N PHE A 84 -32.64 10.20 31.99
CA PHE A 84 -32.61 11.54 31.38
C PHE A 84 -33.98 11.94 30.79
N VAL A 85 -34.77 10.98 30.28
CA VAL A 85 -36.12 11.25 29.76
C VAL A 85 -37.07 11.55 30.91
N HIS A 86 -36.95 10.81 32.01
CA HIS A 86 -37.77 11.02 33.20
C HIS A 86 -37.51 12.40 33.81
N GLU A 87 -36.24 12.79 33.95
CA GLU A 87 -35.83 14.11 34.44
C GLU A 87 -36.25 15.23 33.48
N PHE A 88 -36.01 15.06 32.18
CA PHE A 88 -36.44 16.00 31.15
C PHE A 88 -37.96 16.24 31.18
N LEU A 89 -38.79 15.19 31.29
CA LEU A 89 -40.25 15.33 31.38
C LEU A 89 -40.72 15.93 32.70
N ALA A 90 -39.95 15.76 33.77
CA ALA A 90 -40.27 16.32 35.09
C ALA A 90 -39.89 17.81 35.20
N GLU A 91 -38.79 18.22 34.56
CA GLU A 91 -38.20 19.55 34.75
C GLU A 91 -38.44 20.53 33.60
N THR A 92 -38.82 20.05 32.41
CA THR A 92 -39.09 20.93 31.26
C THR A 92 -40.57 21.22 31.04
N SER A 93 -40.86 22.36 30.41
CA SER A 93 -42.22 22.77 30.01
C SER A 93 -42.69 22.10 28.70
N PHE A 94 -42.05 21.00 28.28
CA PHE A 94 -42.34 20.34 27.02
C PHE A 94 -43.76 19.76 26.99
N SER A 95 -44.53 20.11 25.97
CA SER A 95 -45.85 19.54 25.71
C SER A 95 -45.95 19.02 24.27
N ILE A 96 -46.34 17.75 24.11
CA ILE A 96 -46.55 17.14 22.79
C ILE A 96 -47.70 17.85 22.04
N GLY A 97 -48.68 18.39 22.76
CA GLY A 97 -49.86 19.05 22.18
C GLY A 97 -49.63 20.50 21.75
N ASP A 98 -48.50 21.11 22.08
CA ASP A 98 -48.21 22.52 21.80
C ASP A 98 -46.89 22.68 21.01
N PRO A 99 -46.94 22.84 19.69
CA PRO A 99 -45.75 23.03 18.85
C PRO A 99 -44.89 24.25 19.22
N SER A 100 -45.45 25.23 19.95
CA SER A 100 -44.70 26.42 20.37
C SER A 100 -43.61 26.11 21.39
N THR A 101 -43.75 25.03 22.16
CA THR A 101 -42.75 24.61 23.15
C THR A 101 -41.56 23.91 22.49
N TRP A 102 -41.74 23.30 21.31
CA TRP A 102 -40.74 22.40 20.71
C TRP A 102 -39.41 23.09 20.38
N LEU A 103 -39.45 24.33 19.89
CA LEU A 103 -38.24 25.08 19.55
C LEU A 103 -37.46 25.50 20.80
N ALA A 104 -38.17 25.82 21.89
CA ALA A 104 -37.55 26.15 23.18
C ALA A 104 -36.92 24.91 23.80
N THR A 105 -37.59 23.77 23.70
CA THR A 105 -37.11 22.45 24.15
C THR A 105 -35.83 22.01 23.45
N LEU A 106 -35.65 22.32 22.16
CA LEU A 106 -34.39 22.02 21.45
C LEU A 106 -33.17 22.83 21.95
N ARG A 107 -33.41 23.86 22.78
CA ARG A 107 -32.35 24.66 23.42
C ARG A 107 -32.12 24.26 24.88
N ASP A 108 -32.77 23.22 25.34
CA ASP A 108 -32.67 22.75 26.70
C ASP A 108 -31.34 21.98 26.94
N PRO A 109 -30.65 22.19 28.08
CA PRO A 109 -29.43 21.46 28.43
C PRO A 109 -29.55 19.93 28.31
N TYR A 110 -30.67 19.33 28.73
CA TYR A 110 -30.88 17.88 28.65
C TYR A 110 -30.83 17.35 27.20
N ILE A 111 -31.36 18.13 26.25
CA ILE A 111 -31.30 17.79 24.82
C ILE A 111 -29.89 17.96 24.26
N TYR A 112 -29.17 18.99 24.68
CA TYR A 112 -27.77 19.18 24.25
C TYR A 112 -26.86 18.08 24.77
N GLU A 113 -26.98 17.69 26.04
CA GLU A 113 -26.20 16.60 26.64
C GLU A 113 -26.46 15.29 25.91
N ALA A 114 -27.73 14.92 25.72
CA ALA A 114 -28.08 13.72 24.97
C ALA A 114 -27.57 13.74 23.53
N PHE A 115 -27.66 14.89 22.85
CA PHE A 115 -27.14 15.06 21.50
C PHE A 115 -25.62 14.93 21.44
N PHE A 116 -24.89 15.54 22.38
CA PHE A 116 -23.42 15.48 22.40
C PHE A 116 -22.88 14.10 22.79
N ASN A 117 -23.57 13.36 23.65
CA ASN A 117 -23.25 11.95 23.95
C ASN A 117 -23.40 11.08 22.70
N VAL A 118 -24.52 11.19 21.99
CA VAL A 118 -24.65 10.51 20.68
C VAL A 118 -23.54 10.96 19.71
N LEU A 119 -23.29 12.27 19.59
CA LEU A 119 -22.29 12.81 18.66
C LEU A 119 -20.86 12.34 18.98
N LEU A 120 -20.53 12.12 20.26
CA LEU A 120 -19.20 11.74 20.72
C LEU A 120 -18.67 10.49 20.01
N LEU A 121 -19.49 9.44 19.87
CA LEU A 121 -19.08 8.18 19.23
C LEU A 121 -19.54 8.03 17.77
N VAL A 122 -20.23 9.01 17.18
CA VAL A 122 -20.55 9.01 15.74
C VAL A 122 -19.29 8.81 14.87
N PRO A 123 -18.18 9.54 15.07
CA PRO A 123 -16.97 9.32 14.28
C PRO A 123 -16.41 7.89 14.43
N LEU A 124 -16.44 7.30 15.64
CA LEU A 124 -15.99 5.93 15.86
C LEU A 124 -16.77 4.95 14.97
N GLY A 125 -18.11 5.07 14.94
CA GLY A 125 -18.97 4.29 14.04
C GLY A 125 -18.58 4.40 12.57
N MET A 126 -18.31 5.62 12.12
CA MET A 126 -17.87 5.89 10.74
C MET A 126 -16.53 5.22 10.43
N TYR A 127 -15.52 5.37 11.31
CA TYR A 127 -14.20 4.75 11.12
C TYR A 127 -14.27 3.22 11.18
N LEU A 128 -15.07 2.65 12.08
CA LEU A 128 -15.23 1.20 12.20
C LEU A 128 -15.79 0.60 10.91
N ARG A 129 -16.79 1.22 10.29
CA ARG A 129 -17.35 0.76 9.01
C ARG A 129 -16.44 1.03 7.81
N TYR A 130 -15.93 2.26 7.69
CA TYR A 130 -15.17 2.69 6.50
C TYR A 130 -13.73 2.15 6.52
N TYR A 131 -12.97 2.45 7.56
CA TYR A 131 -11.54 2.14 7.62
C TYR A 131 -11.25 0.73 8.16
N PHE A 132 -11.93 0.33 9.24
CA PHE A 132 -11.71 -0.98 9.87
C PHE A 132 -12.61 -2.10 9.34
N ARG A 133 -13.57 -1.78 8.46
CA ARG A 133 -14.47 -2.72 7.77
C ARG A 133 -15.22 -3.67 8.72
N ARG A 134 -15.64 -3.15 9.88
CA ARG A 134 -16.41 -3.88 10.87
C ARG A 134 -17.87 -3.99 10.44
N THR A 135 -18.51 -5.10 10.77
CA THR A 135 -19.95 -5.31 10.57
C THR A 135 -20.75 -4.52 11.59
N TRP A 136 -22.05 -4.35 11.37
CA TRP A 136 -22.93 -3.61 12.28
C TRP A 136 -22.87 -4.16 13.73
N TRP A 137 -22.83 -5.49 13.89
CA TRP A 137 -22.78 -6.11 15.22
C TRP A 137 -21.42 -5.95 15.89
N GLN A 138 -20.32 -5.97 15.12
CA GLN A 138 -18.98 -5.67 15.64
C GLN A 138 -18.91 -4.21 16.08
N THR A 139 -19.49 -3.30 15.31
CA THR A 139 -19.55 -1.88 15.67
C THR A 139 -20.39 -1.65 16.92
N LEU A 140 -21.50 -2.37 17.09
CA LEU A 140 -22.32 -2.32 18.30
C LEU A 140 -21.51 -2.72 19.53
N ILE A 141 -20.85 -3.89 19.47
CA ILE A 141 -20.04 -4.41 20.59
C ILE A 141 -18.87 -3.47 20.89
N ILE A 142 -18.14 -3.02 19.87
CA ILE A 142 -17.00 -2.10 20.08
C ILE A 142 -17.49 -0.77 20.64
N GLY A 143 -18.60 -0.22 20.13
CA GLY A 143 -19.20 1.02 20.64
C GLY A 143 -19.54 0.89 22.12
N PHE A 144 -20.23 -0.20 22.49
CA PHE A 144 -20.58 -0.50 23.88
C PHE A 144 -19.33 -0.66 24.78
N LEU A 145 -18.33 -1.43 24.35
CA LEU A 145 -17.11 -1.64 25.15
C LEU A 145 -16.29 -0.35 25.32
N VAL A 146 -16.24 0.51 24.31
CA VAL A 146 -15.56 1.80 24.40
C VAL A 146 -16.28 2.70 25.41
N THR A 147 -17.61 2.82 25.33
CA THR A 147 -18.34 3.64 26.32
C THR A 147 -18.27 3.03 27.73
N LEU A 148 -18.33 1.70 27.86
CA LEU A 148 -18.14 1.05 29.16
C LEU A 148 -16.75 1.34 29.75
N SER A 149 -15.72 1.40 28.90
CA SER A 149 -14.37 1.78 29.34
C SER A 149 -14.29 3.22 29.85
N PHE A 150 -15.08 4.14 29.28
CA PHE A 150 -15.16 5.54 29.72
C PHE A 150 -15.77 5.62 31.11
N GLU A 151 -16.98 5.06 31.28
CA GLU A 151 -17.70 5.06 32.55
C GLU A 151 -16.90 4.34 33.65
N THR A 152 -16.27 3.21 33.33
CA THR A 152 -15.41 2.47 34.28
C THR A 152 -14.19 3.29 34.68
N THR A 153 -13.59 4.03 33.75
CA THR A 153 -12.43 4.89 34.03
C THR A 153 -12.80 6.03 34.97
N GLN A 154 -14.00 6.60 34.84
CA GLN A 154 -14.49 7.67 35.71
C GLN A 154 -14.90 7.14 37.10
N LEU A 155 -15.63 6.02 37.13
CA LEU A 155 -16.06 5.36 38.37
C LEU A 155 -14.86 4.95 39.24
N THR A 156 -13.78 4.49 38.63
CA THR A 156 -12.57 4.06 39.36
C THR A 156 -11.61 5.20 39.66
N GLY A 157 -11.97 6.46 39.38
CA GLY A 157 -11.09 7.60 39.59
C GLY A 157 -9.79 7.52 38.79
N LEU A 158 -9.89 7.29 37.47
CA LEU A 158 -8.74 7.04 36.59
C LEU A 158 -7.91 5.83 37.05
N TRP A 159 -8.57 4.69 37.30
CA TRP A 159 -7.93 3.44 37.71
C TRP A 159 -7.13 3.57 39.02
N GLY A 160 -7.69 4.29 40.00
CA GLY A 160 -7.08 4.52 41.32
C GLY A 160 -6.07 5.66 41.38
N LEU A 161 -5.99 6.50 40.34
CA LEU A 161 -5.17 7.73 40.38
C LEU A 161 -5.81 8.80 41.28
N TYR A 162 -7.14 8.81 41.36
CA TYR A 162 -7.97 9.58 42.28
C TYR A 162 -8.61 8.61 43.29
N GLU A 163 -8.72 9.03 44.54
CA GLU A 163 -9.24 8.18 45.63
C GLU A 163 -10.75 7.92 45.48
N HIS A 164 -11.46 8.81 44.78
CA HIS A 164 -12.91 8.78 44.61
C HIS A 164 -13.33 8.99 43.15
N PRO A 165 -14.54 8.51 42.76
CA PRO A 165 -15.14 8.88 41.50
C PRO A 165 -15.31 10.39 41.41
N TYR A 166 -14.90 10.98 40.30
CA TYR A 166 -14.97 12.43 40.07
C TYR A 166 -16.02 12.83 39.03
N ARG A 167 -16.65 11.85 38.37
CA ARG A 167 -17.76 12.03 37.43
C ARG A 167 -18.72 10.85 37.60
N LEU A 168 -20.01 11.11 37.38
CA LEU A 168 -21.08 10.13 37.54
C LEU A 168 -20.92 9.02 36.51
N PHE A 169 -21.00 7.76 36.97
CA PHE A 169 -21.21 6.61 36.08
C PHE A 169 -22.68 6.60 35.66
N ASP A 170 -22.97 6.69 34.37
CA ASP A 170 -24.33 6.79 33.84
C ASP A 170 -24.65 5.71 32.80
N VAL A 171 -25.70 4.91 33.05
CA VAL A 171 -26.19 3.90 32.09
C VAL A 171 -26.79 4.56 30.85
N ASP A 172 -27.34 5.77 30.96
CA ASP A 172 -27.85 6.51 29.80
C ASP A 172 -26.73 6.92 28.86
N ASP A 173 -25.57 7.30 29.39
CA ASP A 173 -24.38 7.60 28.60
C ASP A 173 -23.90 6.37 27.83
N LEU A 174 -23.93 5.17 28.44
CA LEU A 174 -23.65 3.92 27.74
C LEU A 174 -24.59 3.71 26.55
N ILE A 175 -25.89 3.96 26.73
CA ILE A 175 -26.90 3.78 25.68
C ILE A 175 -26.70 4.81 24.56
N MET A 176 -26.57 6.09 24.91
CA MET A 176 -26.45 7.20 23.95
C MET A 176 -25.15 7.13 23.14
N ASN A 177 -24.01 6.89 23.80
CA ASN A 177 -22.73 6.73 23.11
C ASN A 177 -22.76 5.52 22.18
N THR A 178 -23.35 4.40 22.61
CA THR A 178 -23.52 3.21 21.76
C THR A 178 -24.43 3.51 20.56
N LEU A 179 -25.53 4.24 20.76
CA LEU A 179 -26.39 4.74 19.69
C LEU A 179 -25.64 5.67 18.74
N GLY A 180 -24.73 6.50 19.26
CA GLY A 180 -23.80 7.32 18.50
C GLY A 180 -22.94 6.51 17.53
N ALA A 181 -22.29 5.47 18.03
CA ALA A 181 -21.49 4.56 17.21
C ALA A 181 -22.32 3.91 16.09
N MET A 182 -23.56 3.48 16.38
CA MET A 182 -24.45 2.91 15.36
C MET A 182 -24.96 3.94 14.36
N THR A 183 -25.25 5.17 14.83
CA THR A 183 -25.63 6.29 13.97
C THR A 183 -24.52 6.62 12.98
N GLY A 184 -23.27 6.71 13.45
CA GLY A 184 -22.10 6.87 12.60
C GLY A 184 -21.91 5.72 11.60
N PHE A 185 -22.13 4.48 12.03
CA PHE A 185 -22.10 3.30 11.15
C PHE A 185 -23.10 3.46 10.00
N TRP A 186 -24.36 3.83 10.26
CA TRP A 186 -25.35 3.98 9.20
C TRP A 186 -25.10 5.20 8.31
N MET A 187 -24.72 6.33 8.90
CA MET A 187 -24.45 7.60 8.21
C MET A 187 -23.34 7.51 7.17
N VAL A 188 -22.27 6.74 7.42
CA VAL A 188 -21.17 6.64 6.44
C VAL A 188 -21.53 5.80 5.22
N GLY A 189 -22.57 4.96 5.29
CA GLY A 189 -22.98 4.07 4.19
C GLY A 189 -23.19 4.79 2.85
N PRO A 190 -24.04 5.84 2.78
CA PRO A 190 -24.18 6.64 1.57
C PRO A 190 -22.88 7.33 1.12
N ALA A 191 -22.08 7.83 2.07
CA ALA A 191 -20.81 8.51 1.77
C ALA A 191 -19.77 7.57 1.14
N MET A 192 -19.80 6.27 1.46
CA MET A 192 -18.92 5.25 0.85
C MET A 192 -19.12 5.09 -0.67
N ARG A 193 -20.21 5.62 -1.25
CA ARG A 193 -20.37 5.65 -2.73
C ARG A 193 -19.48 6.70 -3.40
N VAL A 194 -18.99 7.68 -2.64
CA VAL A 194 -18.16 8.79 -3.14
C VAL A 194 -16.74 8.71 -2.57
N LEU A 195 -16.58 8.21 -1.35
CA LEU A 195 -15.27 8.01 -0.73
C LEU A 195 -14.49 6.89 -1.46
N PRO A 196 -13.18 7.07 -1.69
CA PRO A 196 -12.34 6.02 -2.27
C PRO A 196 -12.36 4.74 -1.43
N ASP A 197 -12.43 3.57 -2.08
CA ASP A 197 -12.28 2.28 -1.39
C ASP A 197 -10.85 2.15 -0.86
N ILE A 198 -10.71 1.95 0.46
CA ILE A 198 -9.42 1.82 1.13
C ILE A 198 -8.61 0.61 0.62
N ARG A 199 -9.26 -0.42 0.06
CA ARG A 199 -8.59 -1.58 -0.54
C ARG A 199 -7.84 -1.19 -1.80
N LEU A 200 -8.49 -0.43 -2.69
CA LEU A 200 -7.86 0.10 -3.90
C LEU A 200 -6.67 0.99 -3.55
N VAL A 201 -6.84 1.88 -2.56
CA VAL A 201 -5.75 2.73 -2.06
C VAL A 201 -4.57 1.90 -1.53
N ASN A 202 -4.84 0.72 -0.95
CA ASN A 202 -3.78 -0.18 -0.47
C ASN A 202 -3.08 -0.90 -1.62
N GLU A 203 -3.79 -1.28 -2.67
CA GLU A 203 -3.18 -1.90 -3.87
C GLU A 203 -2.36 -0.89 -4.67
N GLU A 204 -2.88 0.31 -4.90
CA GLU A 204 -2.12 1.43 -5.48
C GLU A 204 -0.85 1.71 -4.67
N ALA A 205 -0.96 1.64 -3.33
CA ALA A 205 0.19 1.81 -2.45
C ALA A 205 1.22 0.67 -2.60
N ARG A 206 0.78 -0.58 -2.75
CA ARG A 206 1.64 -1.75 -2.99
C ARG A 206 2.36 -1.64 -4.32
N GLU A 207 1.65 -1.24 -5.37
CA GLU A 207 2.23 -0.99 -6.69
C GLU A 207 3.28 0.13 -6.64
N ALA A 208 2.92 1.28 -6.05
CA ALA A 208 3.87 2.37 -5.84
C ALA A 208 5.09 1.95 -5.01
N GLY A 209 4.87 1.04 -4.05
CA GLY A 209 5.88 0.42 -3.19
C GLY A 209 6.89 -0.47 -3.91
N MET A 210 6.66 -0.86 -5.17
CA MET A 210 7.65 -1.55 -6.00
C MET A 210 8.86 -0.65 -6.31
N ARG A 211 8.67 0.67 -6.22
CA ARG A 211 9.74 1.65 -6.39
C ARG A 211 10.07 2.29 -5.05
N ALA A 212 11.36 2.34 -4.71
CA ALA A 212 11.80 2.98 -3.48
C ALA A 212 11.64 4.49 -3.59
N SER A 213 10.65 5.07 -2.91
CA SER A 213 10.42 6.52 -2.86
C SER A 213 11.58 7.26 -2.19
N VAL A 214 11.71 8.55 -2.48
CA VAL A 214 12.72 9.42 -1.83
C VAL A 214 12.55 9.41 -0.31
N THR A 215 11.31 9.53 0.16
CA THR A 215 10.95 9.49 1.59
C THR A 215 11.35 8.17 2.26
N LYS A 216 11.13 7.02 1.61
CA LYS A 216 11.53 5.70 2.13
C LYS A 216 13.05 5.58 2.25
N ARG A 217 13.79 6.10 1.27
CA ARG A 217 15.26 6.09 1.28
C ARG A 217 15.82 7.03 2.35
N ALA A 218 15.27 8.24 2.47
CA ALA A 218 15.62 9.19 3.51
C ALA A 218 15.37 8.59 4.90
N LEU A 219 14.22 7.93 5.09
CA LEU A 219 13.90 7.25 6.33
C LEU A 219 14.88 6.11 6.66
N SER A 220 15.26 5.27 5.68
CA SER A 220 16.28 4.24 5.93
C SER A 220 17.61 4.84 6.37
N PHE A 221 18.03 5.94 5.72
CA PHE A 221 19.28 6.62 6.07
C PHE A 221 19.21 7.27 7.45
N LEU A 222 18.08 7.89 7.81
CA LEU A 222 17.85 8.43 9.15
C LEU A 222 17.96 7.35 10.22
N ILE A 223 17.33 6.19 10.00
CA ILE A 223 17.39 5.06 10.93
C ILE A 223 18.84 4.54 11.05
N ASP A 224 19.53 4.37 9.93
CA ASP A 224 20.95 3.98 9.95
C ASP A 224 21.81 4.99 10.72
N ALA A 225 21.61 6.29 10.48
CA ALA A 225 22.34 7.36 11.15
C ALA A 225 22.07 7.39 12.66
N LEU A 226 20.82 7.20 13.09
CA LEU A 226 20.47 7.13 14.51
C LEU A 226 21.09 5.91 15.19
N ILE A 227 21.15 4.75 14.51
CA ILE A 227 21.80 3.55 15.04
C ILE A 227 23.30 3.78 15.19
N VAL A 228 23.96 4.29 14.14
CA VAL A 228 25.40 4.60 14.17
C VAL A 228 25.67 5.60 15.29
N PHE A 229 24.89 6.67 15.40
CA PHE A 229 25.03 7.66 16.47
C PHE A 229 24.90 7.04 17.87
N ALA A 230 23.87 6.21 18.10
CA ALA A 230 23.68 5.54 19.38
C ALA A 230 24.85 4.59 19.72
N VAL A 231 25.36 3.85 18.72
CA VAL A 231 26.51 2.94 18.90
C VAL A 231 27.78 3.72 19.18
N SER A 232 28.07 4.78 18.42
CA SER A 232 29.20 5.68 18.69
C SER A 232 29.12 6.24 20.11
N LEU A 233 27.94 6.69 20.55
CA LEU A 233 27.73 7.22 21.91
C LEU A 233 28.02 6.17 22.99
N VAL A 234 27.51 4.94 22.83
CA VAL A 234 27.76 3.83 23.77
C VAL A 234 29.24 3.48 23.83
N LEU A 235 29.91 3.40 22.68
CA LEU A 235 31.34 3.08 22.62
C LEU A 235 32.18 4.20 23.25
N LEU A 236 31.85 5.46 22.97
CA LEU A 236 32.52 6.62 23.55
C LEU A 236 32.38 6.64 25.09
N PHE A 237 31.17 6.43 25.61
CA PHE A 237 30.95 6.32 27.06
C PHE A 237 31.66 5.12 27.67
N GLY A 238 31.74 3.99 26.95
CA GLY A 238 32.51 2.83 27.37
C GLY A 238 34.00 3.12 27.49
N VAL A 239 34.58 3.82 26.51
CA VAL A 239 35.99 4.27 26.57
C VAL A 239 36.19 5.27 27.70
N ALA A 240 35.27 6.23 27.89
CA ALA A 240 35.31 7.19 28.98
C ALA A 240 35.29 6.52 30.36
N GLY A 241 34.39 5.55 30.57
CA GLY A 241 34.28 4.83 31.83
C GLY A 241 35.41 3.83 32.12
N SER A 242 36.26 3.52 31.13
CA SER A 242 37.35 2.54 31.27
C SER A 242 38.64 3.12 31.85
N GLY A 243 38.73 4.44 32.08
CA GLY A 243 39.96 5.14 32.46
C GLY A 243 41.01 5.24 31.33
N VAL A 244 40.73 4.66 30.16
CA VAL A 244 41.54 4.84 28.94
C VAL A 244 41.41 6.27 28.43
N ALA A 245 40.22 6.86 28.52
CA ALA A 245 40.00 8.25 28.10
C ALA A 245 40.90 9.22 28.85
N ASP A 246 41.04 9.09 30.18
CA ASP A 246 41.90 9.98 30.97
C ASP A 246 43.36 9.94 30.50
N ARG A 247 43.86 8.76 30.09
CA ARG A 247 45.22 8.60 29.54
C ARG A 247 45.36 9.23 28.15
N LEU A 248 44.32 9.14 27.32
CA LEU A 248 44.31 9.70 25.97
C LEU A 248 44.08 11.21 25.98
N ILE A 249 43.31 11.73 26.93
CA ILE A 249 43.07 13.17 27.14
C ILE A 249 44.34 13.84 27.67
N ALA A 250 45.11 13.15 28.51
CA ALA A 250 46.39 13.65 29.00
C ALA A 250 47.46 13.85 27.90
N GLN A 251 47.23 13.34 26.68
CA GLN A 251 48.06 13.56 25.50
C GLN A 251 47.31 14.47 24.52
N GLU A 252 47.83 15.67 24.26
CA GLU A 252 47.18 16.64 23.37
C GLU A 252 46.86 16.04 21.98
N GLY A 253 45.61 16.22 21.52
CA GLY A 253 45.13 15.76 20.21
C GLY A 253 44.88 14.24 20.06
N VAL A 254 45.40 13.40 20.96
CA VAL A 254 45.29 11.93 20.84
C VAL A 254 43.87 11.45 21.08
N TRP A 255 43.14 12.04 22.04
CA TRP A 255 41.73 11.72 22.27
C TRP A 255 40.85 11.96 21.04
N ASN A 256 41.00 13.13 20.41
CA ASN A 256 40.18 13.50 19.25
C ASN A 256 40.49 12.61 18.05
N ALA A 257 41.77 12.30 17.80
CA ALA A 257 42.16 11.33 16.79
C ALA A 257 41.57 9.93 17.06
N ALA A 258 41.58 9.47 18.31
CA ALA A 258 40.99 8.19 18.70
C ALA A 258 39.46 8.19 18.54
N ALA A 259 38.77 9.27 18.94
CA ALA A 259 37.33 9.42 18.79
C ALA A 259 36.91 9.43 17.31
N TYR A 260 37.61 10.19 16.46
CA TYR A 260 37.37 10.20 15.02
C TYR A 260 37.68 8.85 14.36
N GLY A 261 38.76 8.18 14.79
CA GLY A 261 39.09 6.83 14.34
C GLY A 261 38.02 5.80 14.70
N LEU A 262 37.45 5.92 15.91
CA LEU A 262 36.33 5.09 16.36
C LEU A 262 35.07 5.35 15.53
N ASP A 263 34.72 6.61 15.27
CA ASP A 263 33.58 6.95 14.42
C ASP A 263 33.74 6.43 12.99
N LEU A 264 34.94 6.54 12.41
CA LEU A 264 35.30 5.97 11.12
C LEU A 264 35.12 4.44 11.10
N LEU A 265 35.57 3.76 12.16
CA LEU A 265 35.41 2.32 12.33
C LEU A 265 33.93 1.93 12.39
N VAL A 266 33.12 2.64 13.17
CA VAL A 266 31.67 2.40 13.30
C VAL A 266 31.00 2.61 11.95
N LEU A 267 31.29 3.70 11.25
CA LEU A 267 30.73 3.98 9.93
C LEU A 267 31.14 2.95 8.88
N GLY A 268 32.42 2.59 8.81
CA GLY A 268 32.92 1.52 7.94
C GLY A 268 32.23 0.19 8.22
N THR A 269 32.01 -0.11 9.51
CA THR A 269 31.29 -1.32 9.93
C THR A 269 29.84 -1.30 9.44
N PHE A 270 29.07 -0.24 9.71
CA PHE A 270 27.64 -0.20 9.42
C PHE A 270 27.29 0.06 7.95
N PHE A 271 28.14 0.78 7.21
CA PHE A 271 27.88 1.16 5.81
C PHE A 271 28.69 0.37 4.78
N VAL A 272 29.74 -0.36 5.18
CA VAL A 272 30.51 -1.23 4.29
C VAL A 272 30.40 -2.68 4.72
N ILE A 273 30.82 -3.03 5.94
CA ILE A 273 30.88 -4.43 6.39
C ILE A 273 29.47 -5.05 6.50
N VAL A 274 28.53 -4.38 7.16
CA VAL A 274 27.16 -4.87 7.34
C VAL A 274 26.47 -5.11 5.98
N PRO A 275 26.50 -4.18 4.99
CA PRO A 275 26.00 -4.46 3.65
C PRO A 275 26.71 -5.61 2.94
N VAL A 276 28.02 -5.82 3.13
CA VAL A 276 28.70 -6.99 2.57
C VAL A 276 28.12 -8.29 3.14
N LEU A 277 27.99 -8.37 4.47
CA LEU A 277 27.49 -9.56 5.17
C LEU A 277 26.01 -9.84 4.87
N THR A 278 25.19 -8.79 4.74
CA THR A 278 23.75 -8.90 4.49
C THR A 278 23.38 -8.92 3.00
N ARG A 279 24.38 -8.97 2.10
CA ARG A 279 24.18 -8.98 0.65
C ARG A 279 23.41 -7.74 0.14
N GLY A 280 23.83 -6.57 0.63
CA GLY A 280 23.43 -5.25 0.15
C GLY A 280 22.44 -4.51 1.05
N GLN A 281 22.36 -4.79 2.35
CA GLN A 281 21.41 -4.10 3.25
C GLN A 281 22.10 -3.50 4.47
N THR A 282 21.90 -2.21 4.71
CA THR A 282 22.12 -1.65 6.06
C THR A 282 20.98 -2.08 7.00
N LEU A 283 21.06 -1.77 8.29
CA LEU A 283 20.02 -2.16 9.25
C LEU A 283 18.68 -1.44 8.99
N GLY A 284 18.72 -0.13 8.73
CA GLY A 284 17.58 0.68 8.33
C GLY A 284 17.01 0.22 6.98
N GLN A 285 17.85 -0.17 6.03
CA GLN A 285 17.39 -0.75 4.77
C GLN A 285 16.72 -2.12 4.99
N LYS A 286 17.27 -2.98 5.86
CA LYS A 286 16.65 -4.25 6.23
C LYS A 286 15.27 -4.03 6.88
N LEU A 287 15.16 -3.05 7.76
CA LEU A 287 13.89 -2.67 8.40
C LEU A 287 12.84 -2.21 7.39
N LEU A 288 13.24 -1.45 6.36
CA LEU A 288 12.33 -0.93 5.33
C LEU A 288 12.23 -1.78 4.06
N ARG A 289 12.79 -3.00 4.05
CA ARG A 289 12.84 -3.90 2.87
C ARG A 289 13.46 -3.23 1.63
N LEU A 290 14.55 -2.49 1.85
CA LEU A 290 15.40 -1.91 0.81
C LEU A 290 16.69 -2.71 0.66
N ARG A 291 17.28 -2.65 -0.54
CA ARG A 291 18.57 -3.29 -0.86
C ARG A 291 19.35 -2.46 -1.88
N ILE A 292 20.66 -2.41 -1.69
CA ILE A 292 21.64 -1.91 -2.64
C ILE A 292 21.96 -3.02 -3.63
N VAL A 293 21.74 -2.74 -4.90
CA VAL A 293 22.01 -3.64 -6.04
C VAL A 293 22.71 -2.86 -7.14
N ARG A 294 23.23 -3.57 -8.15
CA ARG A 294 23.69 -2.93 -9.39
C ARG A 294 22.50 -2.37 -10.18
N SER A 295 22.78 -1.57 -11.21
CA SER A 295 21.77 -1.00 -12.10
C SER A 295 20.85 -2.03 -12.77
N ASP A 296 21.28 -3.28 -12.78
CA ASP A 296 20.71 -4.43 -13.43
C ASP A 296 20.06 -5.42 -12.42
N ALA A 297 19.89 -5.01 -11.15
CA ALA A 297 19.36 -5.79 -10.03
C ALA A 297 20.20 -7.02 -9.60
N SER A 298 21.39 -7.20 -10.18
CA SER A 298 22.39 -8.16 -9.71
C SER A 298 23.04 -7.69 -8.39
N ARG A 299 23.76 -8.60 -7.73
CA ARG A 299 24.43 -8.30 -6.46
C ARG A 299 25.55 -7.27 -6.70
N ALA A 300 25.65 -6.29 -5.80
CA ALA A 300 26.76 -5.35 -5.81
C ALA A 300 28.02 -6.00 -5.24
N HIS A 301 29.18 -5.66 -5.82
CA HIS A 301 30.49 -6.07 -5.30
C HIS A 301 30.82 -5.30 -4.03
N TRP A 302 31.69 -5.87 -3.18
CA TRP A 302 31.99 -5.30 -1.86
C TRP A 302 32.53 -3.86 -1.92
N TYR A 303 33.40 -3.56 -2.90
CA TYR A 303 34.00 -2.23 -3.07
C TYR A 303 32.97 -1.17 -3.49
N GLN A 304 31.83 -1.57 -4.06
CA GLN A 304 30.78 -0.62 -4.45
C GLN A 304 30.06 -0.04 -3.24
N TYR A 305 30.00 -0.75 -2.11
CA TYR A 305 29.46 -0.20 -0.86
C TYR A 305 30.39 0.89 -0.31
N LEU A 306 31.70 0.62 -0.30
CA LEU A 306 32.73 1.60 0.07
C LEU A 306 32.67 2.82 -0.87
N ALA A 307 32.61 2.63 -2.19
CA ALA A 307 32.50 3.74 -3.13
C ALA A 307 31.21 4.56 -2.91
N ARG A 308 30.09 3.90 -2.62
CA ARG A 308 28.78 4.56 -2.43
C ARG A 308 28.75 5.44 -1.18
N TYR A 309 29.21 4.92 -0.04
CA TYR A 309 29.13 5.62 1.24
C TYR A 309 30.39 6.41 1.57
N GLY A 310 31.56 5.93 1.17
CA GLY A 310 32.83 6.63 1.30
C GLY A 310 32.81 7.98 0.56
N LEU A 311 32.20 8.06 -0.63
CA LEU A 311 32.01 9.34 -1.32
C LEU A 311 31.10 10.30 -0.54
N LEU A 312 29.99 9.78 0.00
CA LEU A 312 29.05 10.58 0.78
C LEU A 312 29.74 11.13 2.04
N TYR A 313 30.54 10.29 2.69
CA TYR A 313 31.29 10.62 3.88
C TYR A 313 32.44 11.60 3.60
N LEU A 314 33.22 11.38 2.55
CA LEU A 314 34.28 12.30 2.13
C LEU A 314 33.73 13.70 1.85
N MET A 315 32.52 13.78 1.30
CA MET A 315 31.88 15.05 0.97
C MET A 315 31.30 15.78 2.19
N ILE A 316 30.78 15.04 3.18
CA ILE A 316 30.10 15.60 4.37
C ILE A 316 31.03 15.75 5.56
N TRP A 317 31.79 14.71 5.90
CA TRP A 317 32.57 14.64 7.13
C TRP A 317 34.00 15.13 6.98
N ALA A 318 34.70 14.84 5.88
CA ALA A 318 36.11 15.23 5.75
C ALA A 318 36.33 16.76 5.88
N PRO A 319 35.49 17.63 5.31
CA PRO A 319 35.60 19.08 5.52
C PRO A 319 35.33 19.46 6.99
N PHE A 320 34.37 18.83 7.66
CA PHE A 320 34.10 19.06 9.08
C PHE A 320 35.28 18.63 9.96
N ALA A 321 35.86 17.45 9.71
CA ALA A 321 37.02 16.94 10.44
C ALA A 321 38.27 17.78 10.19
N VAL A 322 38.50 18.24 8.96
CA VAL A 322 39.58 19.18 8.64
C VAL A 322 39.36 20.50 9.39
N LEU A 323 38.15 21.06 9.39
CA LEU A 323 37.86 22.34 10.05
C LEU A 323 37.95 22.28 11.59
N ASN A 324 37.62 21.15 12.22
CA ASN A 324 37.68 20.98 13.68
C ASN A 324 39.04 20.43 14.17
N GLY A 325 39.66 19.51 13.42
CA GLY A 325 40.93 18.89 13.79
C GLY A 325 42.17 19.73 13.46
N VAL A 326 42.10 20.63 12.46
CA VAL A 326 43.18 21.58 12.14
C VAL A 326 43.34 22.65 13.25
N ALA A 327 42.31 22.89 14.06
CA ALA A 327 42.38 23.85 15.16
C ALA A 327 43.26 23.40 16.34
N GLU A 328 43.63 22.12 16.41
CA GLU A 328 44.33 21.52 17.55
C GLU A 328 45.74 21.00 17.24
N LEU A 329 46.18 21.02 15.97
CA LEU A 329 47.50 20.56 15.58
C LEU A 329 48.50 21.72 15.61
N ASP A 330 49.57 21.61 16.42
CA ASP A 330 50.67 22.56 16.41
C ASP A 330 51.43 22.48 15.07
N PRO A 331 51.40 23.56 14.24
CA PRO A 331 52.10 23.59 12.95
C PRO A 331 53.61 23.33 13.07
N ALA A 332 54.19 23.51 14.27
CA ALA A 332 55.62 23.36 14.51
C ALA A 332 56.12 21.91 14.56
N THR A 333 55.23 20.90 14.68
CA THR A 333 55.63 19.52 15.00
C THR A 333 55.58 18.52 13.83
N THR A 334 55.08 18.88 12.65
CA THR A 334 55.04 17.98 11.48
C THR A 334 55.38 18.70 10.17
N SER A 335 56.50 18.37 9.54
CA SER A 335 57.07 19.19 8.45
C SER A 335 56.28 19.16 7.12
N GLU A 336 55.59 18.06 6.80
CA GLU A 336 54.78 17.96 5.57
C GLU A 336 53.28 18.24 5.83
N MET A 337 52.73 17.69 6.93
CA MET A 337 51.34 17.94 7.33
C MET A 337 51.10 19.36 7.86
N GLY A 338 52.10 20.00 8.48
CA GLY A 338 52.01 21.36 9.01
C GLY A 338 51.72 22.43 7.95
N SER A 339 52.18 22.23 6.71
CA SER A 339 51.89 23.12 5.59
C SER A 339 50.40 23.11 5.19
N LEU A 340 49.79 21.93 5.21
CA LEU A 340 48.39 21.72 4.85
C LEU A 340 47.45 22.16 5.98
N VAL A 341 47.85 21.90 7.23
CA VAL A 341 47.20 22.39 8.45
C VAL A 341 47.24 23.92 8.50
N GLY A 342 48.42 24.53 8.27
CA GLY A 342 48.58 25.98 8.23
C GLY A 342 47.75 26.65 7.13
N PHE A 343 47.71 26.07 5.93
CA PHE A 343 46.83 26.53 4.85
C PHE A 343 45.35 26.48 5.25
N ALA A 344 44.90 25.34 5.79
CA ALA A 344 43.51 25.14 6.18
C ALA A 344 43.07 26.09 7.32
N ALA A 345 43.95 26.33 8.30
CA ALA A 345 43.70 27.29 9.38
C ALA A 345 43.59 28.73 8.84
N GLN A 346 44.54 29.14 7.99
CA GLN A 346 44.55 30.48 7.41
C GLN A 346 43.35 30.74 6.47
N HIS A 347 42.84 29.70 5.82
CA HIS A 347 41.77 29.80 4.81
C HIS A 347 40.44 29.21 5.29
N GLN A 348 40.27 29.03 6.61
CA GLN A 348 39.13 28.31 7.21
C GLN A 348 37.77 28.83 6.72
N THR A 349 37.58 30.15 6.70
CA THR A 349 36.33 30.80 6.23
C THR A 349 36.08 30.54 4.75
N ALA A 350 37.11 30.62 3.90
CA ALA A 350 37.00 30.38 2.47
C ALA A 350 36.68 28.90 2.18
N LEU A 351 37.30 27.98 2.91
CA LEU A 351 37.02 26.54 2.83
C LEU A 351 35.60 26.21 3.29
N MET A 352 35.12 26.84 4.37
CA MET A 352 33.74 26.69 4.84
C MET A 352 32.74 27.20 3.81
N LEU A 353 32.97 28.39 3.22
CA LEU A 353 32.12 28.93 2.15
C LEU A 353 32.13 28.01 0.92
N ALA A 354 33.30 27.54 0.47
CA ALA A 354 33.41 26.60 -0.65
C ALA A 354 32.65 25.30 -0.37
N TRP A 355 32.73 24.78 0.86
CA TRP A 355 31.98 23.59 1.28
C TRP A 355 30.47 23.84 1.31
N VAL A 356 30.02 24.97 1.86
CA VAL A 356 28.59 25.35 1.84
C VAL A 356 28.09 25.47 0.40
N VAL A 357 28.85 26.11 -0.50
CA VAL A 357 28.50 26.19 -1.93
C VAL A 357 28.40 24.79 -2.54
N LEU A 358 29.34 23.89 -2.23
CA LEU A 358 29.30 22.49 -2.68
C LEU A 358 28.05 21.76 -2.14
N MET A 359 27.71 21.92 -0.86
CA MET A 359 26.52 21.34 -0.23
C MET A 359 25.23 21.88 -0.85
N VAL A 360 25.16 23.19 -1.13
CA VAL A 360 24.03 23.83 -1.82
C VAL A 360 23.91 23.27 -3.23
N ALA A 361 25.00 23.22 -4.00
CA ALA A 361 25.01 22.64 -5.35
C ALA A 361 24.57 21.17 -5.35
N TRP A 362 25.04 20.39 -4.37
CA TRP A 362 24.62 19.00 -4.17
C TRP A 362 23.12 18.91 -3.83
N GLY A 363 22.62 19.74 -2.92
CA GLY A 363 21.21 19.83 -2.55
C GLY A 363 20.31 20.21 -3.74
N VAL A 364 20.71 21.20 -4.54
CA VAL A 364 20.04 21.57 -5.79
C VAL A 364 20.02 20.39 -6.77
N SER A 365 21.13 19.66 -6.90
CA SER A 365 21.18 18.47 -7.76
C SER A 365 20.20 17.38 -7.32
N LEU A 366 20.02 17.17 -6.01
CA LEU A 366 19.04 16.23 -5.45
C LEU A 366 17.62 16.70 -5.74
N ALA A 367 17.32 17.99 -5.55
CA ALA A 367 16.01 18.58 -5.84
C ALA A 367 15.64 18.42 -7.32
N VAL A 368 16.54 18.76 -8.24
CA VAL A 368 16.33 18.60 -9.69
C VAL A 368 16.06 17.13 -10.05
N ARG A 369 16.85 16.20 -9.51
CA ARG A 369 16.68 14.76 -9.75
C ARG A 369 15.37 14.22 -9.15
N ALA A 370 14.95 14.72 -7.99
CA ALA A 370 13.69 14.36 -7.35
C ALA A 370 12.50 14.87 -8.19
N VAL A 371 12.53 16.12 -8.64
CA VAL A 371 11.51 16.71 -9.52
C VAL A 371 11.43 15.97 -10.85
N ARG A 372 12.57 15.65 -11.47
CA ARG A 372 12.61 14.86 -12.71
C ARG A 372 12.05 13.46 -12.51
N SER A 373 12.41 12.79 -11.42
CA SER A 373 11.87 11.47 -11.05
C SER A 373 10.36 11.50 -10.89
N TRP A 374 9.83 12.54 -10.23
CA TRP A 374 8.39 12.72 -10.04
C TRP A 374 7.66 13.02 -11.36
N ARG A 375 8.13 14.00 -12.16
CA ARG A 375 7.47 14.41 -13.42
C ARG A 375 7.54 13.35 -14.51
N LEU A 376 8.70 12.70 -14.69
CA LEU A 376 8.91 11.71 -15.74
C LEU A 376 8.58 10.28 -15.29
N LYS A 377 8.14 10.08 -14.04
CA LYS A 377 7.94 8.77 -13.40
C LYS A 377 9.15 7.84 -13.54
N GLN A 378 10.36 8.41 -13.60
CA GLN A 378 11.62 7.66 -13.70
C GLN A 378 12.19 7.36 -12.30
N PRO A 379 13.00 6.30 -12.13
CA PRO A 379 13.61 6.00 -10.84
C PRO A 379 14.52 7.13 -10.37
N PHE A 380 14.36 7.56 -9.11
CA PHE A 380 15.31 8.49 -8.49
C PHE A 380 16.69 7.84 -8.34
N VAL A 381 17.75 8.53 -8.72
CA VAL A 381 19.14 8.05 -8.60
C VAL A 381 20.04 9.15 -8.03
N MET A 382 20.65 8.87 -6.86
CA MET A 382 21.61 9.76 -6.22
C MET A 382 22.97 9.74 -6.95
N LEU A 383 23.73 10.83 -6.86
CA LEU A 383 25.04 10.96 -7.52
C LEU A 383 26.02 9.87 -7.10
N ASN A 384 26.12 9.57 -5.80
CA ASN A 384 26.95 8.48 -5.29
C ASN A 384 26.54 7.10 -5.83
N GLY A 385 25.25 6.90 -6.13
CA GLY A 385 24.76 5.69 -6.80
C GLY A 385 25.19 5.61 -8.27
N VAL A 386 25.22 6.74 -8.97
CA VAL A 386 25.75 6.80 -10.34
C VAL A 386 27.24 6.45 -10.35
N LEU A 387 28.01 7.11 -9.48
CA LEU A 387 29.47 6.95 -9.42
C LEU A 387 29.91 5.54 -8.99
N SER A 388 29.13 4.88 -8.11
CA SER A 388 29.40 3.50 -7.69
C SER A 388 28.74 2.43 -8.56
N ASN A 389 27.98 2.81 -9.61
CA ASN A 389 27.11 1.90 -10.38
C ASN A 389 26.17 1.05 -9.49
N THR A 390 25.58 1.68 -8.47
CA THR A 390 24.64 1.06 -7.53
C THR A 390 23.32 1.82 -7.41
N ARG A 391 22.25 1.10 -7.07
CA ARG A 391 20.90 1.63 -6.85
C ARG A 391 20.33 1.05 -5.56
N VAL A 392 19.54 1.86 -4.86
CA VAL A 392 18.71 1.40 -3.74
C VAL A 392 17.33 1.09 -4.29
N MET A 393 16.95 -0.18 -4.23
CA MET A 393 15.66 -0.69 -4.70
C MET A 393 14.91 -1.34 -3.54
N THR A 394 13.60 -1.49 -3.64
CA THR A 394 12.85 -2.34 -2.71
C THR A 394 13.14 -3.81 -3.01
N GLN A 395 13.06 -4.69 -2.01
CA GLN A 395 13.26 -6.13 -2.23
C GLN A 395 12.31 -6.68 -3.30
N ALA A 396 11.02 -6.35 -3.21
CA ALA A 396 10.03 -6.70 -4.22
C ALA A 396 10.38 -6.16 -5.62
N GLY A 397 10.90 -4.93 -5.71
CA GLY A 397 11.38 -4.37 -6.97
C GLY A 397 12.63 -5.07 -7.53
N VAL A 398 13.51 -5.59 -6.67
CA VAL A 398 14.67 -6.40 -7.07
C VAL A 398 14.22 -7.76 -7.59
N GLU A 399 13.28 -8.41 -6.89
CA GLU A 399 12.71 -9.71 -7.28
C GLU A 399 12.01 -9.60 -8.64
N LEU A 400 11.10 -8.63 -8.79
CA LEU A 400 10.43 -8.39 -10.07
C LEU A 400 11.42 -8.10 -11.22
N ALA A 401 12.49 -7.34 -10.96
CA ALA A 401 13.49 -7.05 -11.98
C ALA A 401 14.31 -8.29 -12.38
N ARG A 402 14.49 -9.26 -11.48
CA ARG A 402 15.13 -10.54 -11.77
C ARG A 402 14.19 -11.49 -12.50
N GLU A 403 12.94 -11.57 -12.06
CA GLU A 403 11.91 -12.38 -12.71
C GLU A 403 11.67 -11.91 -14.15
N ARG A 404 11.62 -10.59 -14.40
CA ARG A 404 11.53 -10.03 -15.76
C ARG A 404 12.75 -10.29 -16.66
N ARG A 405 13.87 -10.73 -16.10
CA ARG A 405 15.05 -11.17 -16.87
C ARG A 405 15.05 -12.67 -17.08
N ALA A 406 14.48 -13.40 -16.14
CA ALA A 406 14.21 -14.83 -16.20
C ALA A 406 12.99 -15.11 -17.08
N VAL A 407 13.03 -14.61 -18.32
CA VAL A 407 12.00 -14.85 -19.33
C VAL A 407 12.15 -16.27 -19.85
N LEU A 408 11.02 -16.94 -20.09
CA LEU A 408 10.95 -18.19 -20.85
C LEU A 408 10.11 -17.94 -22.10
N ASP A 409 10.55 -18.47 -23.23
CA ASP A 409 9.76 -18.50 -24.45
C ASP A 409 8.53 -19.42 -24.32
N VAL A 410 7.63 -19.36 -25.29
CA VAL A 410 6.37 -20.11 -25.23
C VAL A 410 6.61 -21.63 -25.19
N ASP A 411 7.61 -22.13 -25.90
CA ASP A 411 7.91 -23.55 -26.00
C ASP A 411 8.59 -24.06 -24.71
N GLU A 412 9.47 -23.25 -24.12
CA GLU A 412 10.08 -23.47 -22.80
C GLU A 412 9.02 -23.51 -21.69
N VAL A 413 8.01 -22.65 -21.73
CA VAL A 413 6.90 -22.69 -20.75
C VAL A 413 6.09 -23.99 -20.92
N ALA A 414 5.80 -24.41 -22.15
CA ALA A 414 5.10 -25.66 -22.40
C ALA A 414 5.93 -26.91 -22.02
N ALA A 415 7.26 -26.84 -22.14
CA ALA A 415 8.17 -27.87 -21.64
C ALA A 415 8.18 -27.90 -20.11
N LEU A 416 8.22 -26.74 -19.46
CA LEU A 416 8.15 -26.60 -18.02
C LEU A 416 6.86 -27.17 -17.44
N GLU A 417 5.70 -26.86 -18.02
CA GLU A 417 4.40 -27.41 -17.60
C GLU A 417 4.38 -28.94 -17.66
N ARG A 418 4.96 -29.52 -18.71
CA ARG A 418 5.10 -30.98 -18.85
C ARG A 418 6.03 -31.56 -17.77
N ALA A 419 7.18 -30.94 -17.53
CA ALA A 419 8.11 -31.38 -16.49
C ALA A 419 7.48 -31.31 -15.08
N ILE A 420 6.69 -30.28 -14.79
CA ILE A 420 5.94 -30.16 -13.52
C ILE A 420 4.89 -31.28 -13.38
N ALA A 421 4.20 -31.61 -14.47
CA ALA A 421 3.24 -32.71 -14.50
C ALA A 421 3.90 -34.06 -14.27
N GLU A 422 5.07 -34.30 -14.87
CA GLU A 422 5.88 -35.50 -14.65
C GLU A 422 6.39 -35.61 -13.20
N ASP A 423 6.68 -34.47 -12.56
CA ASP A 423 7.08 -34.38 -11.14
C ASP A 423 5.90 -34.52 -10.15
N GLY A 424 4.68 -34.76 -10.65
CA GLY A 424 3.52 -35.15 -9.83
C GLY A 424 2.50 -34.05 -9.55
N THR A 425 2.58 -32.87 -10.19
CA THR A 425 1.52 -31.85 -10.13
C THR A 425 0.74 -31.81 -11.45
N PRO A 426 -0.46 -32.43 -11.53
CA PRO A 426 -1.22 -32.51 -12.78
C PRO A 426 -1.56 -31.15 -13.40
N LEU A 427 -1.67 -31.09 -14.73
CA LEU A 427 -2.02 -29.86 -15.45
C LEU A 427 -3.37 -29.25 -15.01
N ILE A 428 -4.34 -30.08 -14.62
CA ILE A 428 -5.64 -29.62 -14.11
C ILE A 428 -5.48 -28.88 -12.77
N GLU A 429 -4.54 -29.30 -11.93
CA GLU A 429 -4.24 -28.63 -10.66
C GLU A 429 -3.50 -27.30 -10.92
N LEU A 430 -2.59 -27.26 -11.90
CA LEU A 430 -1.97 -26.00 -12.32
C LEU A 430 -3.00 -24.99 -12.85
N MET A 431 -3.97 -25.43 -13.65
CA MET A 431 -5.09 -24.63 -14.14
C MET A 431 -5.97 -24.11 -12.98
N ASP A 432 -6.26 -24.96 -12.00
CA ASP A 432 -7.01 -24.55 -10.79
C ASP A 432 -6.26 -23.45 -10.01
N ARG A 433 -4.96 -23.62 -9.78
CA ARG A 433 -4.11 -22.62 -9.13
C ARG A 433 -4.03 -21.32 -9.95
N ALA A 434 -3.96 -21.43 -11.27
CA ALA A 434 -3.88 -20.30 -12.19
C ALA A 434 -5.16 -19.44 -12.15
N GLY A 435 -6.33 -20.06 -12.30
CA GLY A 435 -7.60 -19.35 -12.20
C GLY A 435 -7.86 -18.75 -10.81
N ARG A 436 -7.50 -19.46 -9.72
CA ARG A 436 -7.57 -18.90 -8.36
C ARG A 436 -6.69 -17.65 -8.22
N ALA A 437 -5.46 -17.68 -8.75
CA ALA A 437 -4.57 -16.53 -8.70
C ALA A 437 -5.16 -15.31 -9.41
N VAL A 438 -5.81 -15.48 -10.56
CA VAL A 438 -6.50 -14.37 -11.24
C VAL A 438 -7.72 -13.88 -10.44
N ALA A 439 -8.53 -14.80 -9.91
CA ALA A 439 -9.70 -14.45 -9.10
C ALA A 439 -9.30 -13.60 -7.87
N GLU A 440 -8.20 -13.92 -7.20
CA GLU A 440 -7.66 -13.12 -6.10
C GLU A 440 -7.28 -11.70 -6.53
N GLU A 441 -6.68 -11.52 -7.72
CA GLU A 441 -6.42 -10.18 -8.25
C GLU A 441 -7.71 -9.42 -8.53
N VAL A 442 -8.71 -10.06 -9.15
CA VAL A 442 -10.01 -9.41 -9.38
C VAL A 442 -10.63 -8.95 -8.04
N ARG A 443 -10.62 -9.80 -7.01
CA ARG A 443 -11.12 -9.47 -5.66
C ARG A 443 -10.33 -8.34 -4.98
N ALA A 444 -9.04 -8.21 -5.28
CA ALA A 444 -8.19 -7.15 -4.73
C ALA A 444 -8.52 -5.76 -5.33
N TRP A 445 -8.96 -5.71 -6.59
CA TRP A 445 -9.14 -4.48 -7.36
C TRP A 445 -10.62 -4.09 -7.58
N VAL A 446 -11.57 -4.86 -7.07
CA VAL A 446 -13.00 -4.65 -7.33
C VAL A 446 -13.80 -4.61 -6.01
N PRO A 447 -14.86 -3.79 -5.91
CA PRO A 447 -15.78 -3.82 -4.77
C PRO A 447 -16.32 -5.23 -4.48
N ASP A 448 -16.49 -5.56 -3.19
CA ASP A 448 -16.96 -6.89 -2.76
C ASP A 448 -18.35 -6.78 -2.11
N PRO A 449 -19.39 -7.46 -2.66
CA PRO A 449 -19.45 -8.15 -3.96
C PRO A 449 -19.81 -7.17 -5.10
N ALA A 450 -19.35 -7.45 -6.31
CA ALA A 450 -19.71 -6.67 -7.51
C ALA A 450 -19.87 -7.56 -8.76
N PRO A 451 -20.66 -7.15 -9.77
CA PRO A 451 -20.82 -7.94 -10.98
C PRO A 451 -19.52 -8.08 -11.78
N VAL A 452 -19.16 -9.29 -12.16
CA VAL A 452 -17.96 -9.61 -12.96
C VAL A 452 -18.36 -10.34 -14.24
N VAL A 453 -17.76 -9.97 -15.36
CA VAL A 453 -17.85 -10.73 -16.61
C VAL A 453 -16.54 -11.46 -16.86
N VAL A 454 -16.62 -12.76 -17.17
CA VAL A 454 -15.48 -13.57 -17.60
C VAL A 454 -15.68 -13.99 -19.04
N LEU A 455 -14.73 -13.68 -19.92
CA LEU A 455 -14.76 -14.04 -21.33
C LEU A 455 -13.84 -15.26 -21.54
N ALA A 456 -14.41 -16.45 -21.72
CA ALA A 456 -13.65 -17.70 -21.81
C ALA A 456 -13.62 -18.25 -23.24
N GLY A 457 -12.41 -18.58 -23.70
CA GLY A 457 -12.18 -19.22 -24.98
C GLY A 457 -12.38 -20.73 -24.93
N SER A 458 -12.10 -21.40 -26.05
CA SER A 458 -12.27 -22.85 -26.20
C SER A 458 -11.01 -23.68 -25.87
N GLY A 459 -9.90 -23.03 -25.54
CA GLY A 459 -8.61 -23.66 -25.22
C GLY A 459 -8.27 -23.62 -23.72
N ASN A 460 -7.02 -23.91 -23.37
CA ASN A 460 -6.54 -23.94 -21.98
C ASN A 460 -6.74 -22.61 -21.24
N ASN A 461 -6.50 -21.47 -21.90
CA ASN A 461 -6.78 -20.16 -21.30
C ASN A 461 -8.27 -20.00 -20.93
N GLY A 462 -9.17 -20.59 -21.72
CA GLY A 462 -10.59 -20.62 -21.41
C GLY A 462 -10.92 -21.47 -20.19
N GLY A 463 -10.21 -22.60 -20.02
CA GLY A 463 -10.27 -23.43 -18.82
C GLY A 463 -9.88 -22.67 -17.55
N ASP A 464 -8.81 -21.87 -17.60
CA ASP A 464 -8.47 -20.95 -16.51
C ASP A 464 -9.62 -19.97 -16.24
N GLY A 465 -10.27 -19.44 -17.28
CA GLY A 465 -11.46 -18.60 -17.18
C GLY A 465 -12.64 -19.26 -16.45
N TRP A 466 -12.89 -20.55 -16.67
CA TRP A 466 -13.91 -21.30 -15.92
C TRP A 466 -13.59 -21.39 -14.43
N VAL A 467 -12.32 -21.62 -14.08
CA VAL A 467 -11.85 -21.61 -12.69
C VAL A 467 -12.04 -20.22 -12.08
N VAL A 468 -11.66 -19.14 -12.79
CA VAL A 468 -11.87 -17.76 -12.32
C VAL A 468 -13.34 -17.52 -12.00
N ALA A 469 -14.23 -17.90 -12.92
CA ALA A 469 -15.66 -17.69 -12.78
C ALA A 469 -16.23 -18.43 -11.56
N ARG A 470 -15.87 -19.71 -11.40
CA ARG A 470 -16.26 -20.50 -10.23
C ARG A 470 -15.74 -19.89 -8.93
N THR A 471 -14.44 -19.62 -8.83
CA THR A 471 -13.82 -19.11 -7.59
C THR A 471 -14.36 -17.75 -7.17
N LEU A 472 -14.69 -16.87 -8.12
CA LEU A 472 -15.37 -15.61 -7.81
C LEU A 472 -16.81 -15.84 -7.32
N ALA A 473 -17.54 -16.79 -7.92
CA ALA A 473 -18.89 -17.12 -7.50
C ALA A 473 -18.94 -17.80 -6.12
N GLU A 474 -17.98 -18.66 -5.79
CA GLU A 474 -17.76 -19.22 -4.43
C GLU A 474 -17.55 -18.11 -3.39
N ALA A 475 -16.90 -17.01 -3.78
CA ALA A 475 -16.71 -15.83 -2.94
C ALA A 475 -17.96 -14.90 -2.89
N GLY A 476 -19.06 -15.27 -3.56
CA GLY A 476 -20.33 -14.53 -3.55
C GLY A 476 -20.47 -13.43 -4.60
N TYR A 477 -19.55 -13.32 -5.56
CA TYR A 477 -19.64 -12.33 -6.65
C TYR A 477 -20.69 -12.77 -7.67
N PRO A 478 -21.58 -11.87 -8.14
CA PRO A 478 -22.42 -12.14 -9.30
C PRO A 478 -21.55 -12.26 -10.56
N VAL A 479 -21.36 -13.48 -11.07
CA VAL A 479 -20.50 -13.73 -12.24
C VAL A 479 -21.34 -14.06 -13.47
N THR A 480 -21.03 -13.39 -14.59
CA THR A 480 -21.50 -13.77 -15.92
C THR A 480 -20.33 -14.31 -16.74
N LEU A 481 -20.29 -15.62 -16.95
CA LEU A 481 -19.31 -16.28 -17.80
C LEU A 481 -19.83 -16.32 -19.24
N VAL A 482 -19.03 -15.82 -20.18
CA VAL A 482 -19.32 -15.86 -21.62
C VAL A 482 -18.39 -16.89 -22.25
N ALA A 483 -18.97 -17.96 -22.79
CA ALA A 483 -18.23 -19.05 -23.42
C ALA A 483 -18.62 -19.20 -24.90
N SER A 484 -17.69 -19.66 -25.74
CA SER A 484 -17.94 -19.81 -27.18
C SER A 484 -18.78 -21.03 -27.51
N ASP A 485 -18.75 -22.05 -26.66
CA ASP A 485 -19.52 -23.28 -26.81
C ASP A 485 -19.81 -23.89 -25.42
N LEU A 486 -20.63 -24.93 -25.39
CA LEU A 486 -20.93 -25.72 -24.20
C LEU A 486 -19.67 -26.40 -23.64
N ALA A 487 -19.57 -26.50 -22.31
CA ALA A 487 -18.44 -27.13 -21.62
C ALA A 487 -18.13 -28.55 -22.15
N GLU A 488 -19.18 -29.35 -22.42
CA GLU A 488 -19.06 -30.72 -22.96
C GLU A 488 -18.41 -30.78 -24.35
N ARG A 489 -18.50 -29.69 -25.14
CA ARG A 489 -18.01 -29.58 -26.52
C ARG A 489 -16.61 -29.01 -26.63
N LEU A 490 -16.01 -28.58 -25.52
CA LEU A 490 -14.61 -28.18 -25.50
C LEU A 490 -13.72 -29.38 -25.85
N HIS A 491 -12.70 -29.16 -26.70
CA HIS A 491 -11.80 -30.21 -27.15
C HIS A 491 -10.46 -30.22 -26.40
N ALA A 492 -10.08 -29.10 -25.78
CA ALA A 492 -8.81 -28.98 -25.08
C ALA A 492 -8.91 -29.57 -23.67
N GLU A 493 -7.99 -30.47 -23.31
CA GLU A 493 -7.79 -30.91 -21.94
C GLU A 493 -6.56 -30.18 -21.33
N PRO A 494 -6.61 -29.79 -20.04
CA PRO A 494 -7.66 -30.11 -19.05
C PRO A 494 -8.87 -29.15 -19.06
N ALA A 495 -8.95 -28.19 -20.00
CA ALA A 495 -9.97 -27.14 -19.99
C ALA A 495 -11.41 -27.66 -19.99
N ARG A 496 -11.68 -28.72 -20.77
CA ARG A 496 -13.00 -29.36 -20.84
C ARG A 496 -13.41 -29.94 -19.48
N THR A 497 -12.54 -30.76 -18.87
CA THR A 497 -12.80 -31.36 -17.55
C THR A 497 -13.07 -30.28 -16.51
N THR A 498 -12.21 -29.26 -16.44
CA THR A 498 -12.36 -28.12 -15.53
C THR A 498 -13.67 -27.37 -15.73
N ALA A 499 -14.09 -27.14 -16.98
CA ALA A 499 -15.34 -26.45 -17.29
C ALA A 499 -16.57 -27.26 -16.83
N LEU A 500 -16.55 -28.58 -16.99
CA LEU A 500 -17.61 -29.47 -16.52
C LEU A 500 -17.71 -29.47 -15.00
N ASP A 501 -16.58 -29.60 -14.31
CA ASP A 501 -16.52 -29.60 -12.85
C ASP A 501 -17.00 -28.25 -12.28
N ALA A 502 -16.53 -27.14 -12.85
CA ALA A 502 -16.95 -25.80 -12.44
C ALA A 502 -18.45 -25.56 -12.63
N PHE A 503 -19.02 -26.04 -13.73
CA PHE A 503 -20.44 -25.92 -14.01
C PHE A 503 -21.29 -26.79 -13.07
N ALA A 504 -20.88 -28.05 -12.85
CA ALA A 504 -21.57 -28.97 -11.96
C ALA A 504 -21.58 -28.46 -10.52
N GLN A 505 -20.42 -28.02 -10.02
CA GLN A 505 -20.29 -27.47 -8.67
C GLN A 505 -21.12 -26.19 -8.49
N ALA A 506 -21.13 -25.30 -9.47
CA ALA A 506 -21.94 -24.08 -9.39
C ALA A 506 -23.45 -24.37 -9.31
N ALA A 507 -23.91 -25.41 -9.99
CA ALA A 507 -25.31 -25.86 -9.92
C ALA A 507 -25.64 -26.53 -8.58
N GLU A 508 -24.74 -27.38 -8.06
CA GLU A 508 -24.91 -28.07 -6.78
C GLU A 508 -24.94 -27.11 -5.58
N ASP A 509 -24.00 -26.16 -5.54
CA ASP A 509 -23.85 -25.19 -4.46
C ASP A 509 -24.76 -23.96 -4.60
N GLY A 510 -25.52 -23.84 -5.70
CA GLY A 510 -26.37 -22.68 -5.98
C GLY A 510 -25.58 -21.37 -6.10
N LEU A 511 -24.38 -21.42 -6.69
CA LEU A 511 -23.49 -20.27 -6.81
C LEU A 511 -24.10 -19.18 -7.73
N PRO A 512 -23.79 -17.89 -7.50
CA PRO A 512 -24.24 -16.78 -8.35
C PRO A 512 -23.48 -16.71 -9.70
N LEU A 513 -23.41 -17.82 -10.43
CA LEU A 513 -22.75 -17.97 -11.73
C LEU A 513 -23.79 -18.17 -12.84
N SER A 514 -23.83 -17.23 -13.78
CA SER A 514 -24.63 -17.32 -15.01
C SER A 514 -23.74 -17.56 -16.22
N VAL A 515 -24.08 -18.54 -17.07
CA VAL A 515 -23.31 -18.85 -18.29
C VAL A 515 -24.07 -18.42 -19.53
N LEU A 516 -23.42 -17.62 -20.38
CA LEU A 516 -23.90 -17.19 -21.69
C LEU A 516 -23.09 -17.89 -22.78
N ILE A 517 -23.74 -18.73 -23.57
CA ILE A 517 -23.12 -19.43 -24.69
C ILE A 517 -23.32 -18.61 -25.97
N ALA A 518 -22.21 -18.25 -26.63
CA ALA A 518 -22.19 -17.49 -27.88
C ALA A 518 -23.25 -16.36 -27.95
N PRO A 519 -23.30 -15.45 -26.96
CA PRO A 519 -24.36 -14.47 -26.87
C PRO A 519 -24.32 -13.47 -28.03
N ASP A 520 -25.51 -13.00 -28.41
CA ASP A 520 -25.63 -11.85 -29.32
C ASP A 520 -24.96 -10.60 -28.74
N ALA A 521 -24.54 -9.71 -29.64
CA ALA A 521 -23.77 -8.52 -29.29
C ALA A 521 -24.45 -7.59 -28.27
N ASP A 522 -25.78 -7.53 -28.25
CA ASP A 522 -26.53 -6.71 -27.31
C ASP A 522 -26.57 -7.31 -25.91
N VAL A 523 -26.74 -8.63 -25.79
CA VAL A 523 -26.69 -9.34 -24.50
C VAL A 523 -25.31 -9.23 -23.88
N LEU A 524 -24.26 -9.43 -24.66
CA LEU A 524 -22.88 -9.26 -24.21
C LEU A 524 -22.60 -7.83 -23.75
N ALA A 525 -23.04 -6.84 -24.53
CA ALA A 525 -22.84 -5.44 -24.19
C ALA A 525 -23.55 -5.07 -22.88
N ASP A 526 -24.77 -5.55 -22.66
CA ASP A 526 -25.52 -5.30 -21.42
C ASP A 526 -24.85 -5.96 -20.20
N ALA A 527 -24.28 -7.16 -20.36
CA ALA A 527 -23.51 -7.82 -19.31
C ALA A 527 -22.25 -7.01 -18.96
N ILE A 528 -21.46 -6.61 -19.96
CA ILE A 528 -20.24 -5.82 -19.79
C ILE A 528 -20.54 -4.42 -19.22
N ASP A 529 -21.64 -3.77 -19.62
CA ASP A 529 -21.98 -2.43 -19.16
C ASP A 529 -22.29 -2.39 -17.66
N ARG A 530 -22.82 -3.48 -17.10
CA ARG A 530 -23.13 -3.65 -15.66
C ARG A 530 -21.95 -4.14 -14.83
N ALA A 531 -20.88 -4.60 -15.47
CA ALA A 531 -19.75 -5.19 -14.79
C ALA A 531 -18.85 -4.12 -14.17
N GLU A 532 -18.32 -4.43 -12.98
CA GLU A 532 -17.22 -3.67 -12.36
C GLU A 532 -15.85 -4.28 -12.74
N ALA A 533 -15.83 -5.52 -13.25
CA ALA A 533 -14.64 -6.17 -13.78
C ALA A 533 -14.93 -7.00 -15.05
N VAL A 534 -13.97 -7.02 -15.97
CA VAL A 534 -13.98 -7.89 -17.16
C VAL A 534 -12.69 -8.70 -17.20
N VAL A 535 -12.81 -10.02 -17.19
CA VAL A 535 -11.69 -10.96 -17.29
C VAL A 535 -11.61 -11.50 -18.71
N ASP A 536 -10.44 -11.35 -19.33
CA ASP A 536 -10.10 -11.88 -20.64
C ASP A 536 -9.33 -13.20 -20.51
N ALA A 537 -10.01 -14.28 -20.82
CA ALA A 537 -9.50 -15.66 -20.82
C ALA A 537 -9.74 -16.31 -22.20
N LEU A 538 -9.69 -15.51 -23.29
CA LEU A 538 -10.04 -15.99 -24.63
C LEU A 538 -8.90 -16.71 -25.34
N LEU A 539 -7.74 -16.07 -25.45
CA LEU A 539 -6.58 -16.58 -26.18
C LEU A 539 -5.33 -16.47 -25.31
N GLY A 540 -4.58 -17.56 -25.19
CA GLY A 540 -3.34 -17.62 -24.41
C GLY A 540 -2.08 -17.62 -25.29
N THR A 541 -1.03 -18.27 -24.81
CA THR A 541 0.29 -18.37 -25.47
C THR A 541 0.28 -18.95 -26.89
N GLY A 542 -0.71 -19.78 -27.23
CA GLY A 542 -0.84 -20.40 -28.56
C GLY A 542 -1.25 -19.45 -29.69
N PHE A 543 -1.56 -18.18 -29.41
CA PHE A 543 -1.94 -17.21 -30.44
C PHE A 543 -0.71 -16.58 -31.13
N SER A 544 -0.70 -16.63 -32.47
CA SER A 544 0.40 -16.10 -33.30
C SER A 544 -0.06 -15.34 -34.56
N GLY A 545 -1.35 -15.02 -34.68
CA GLY A 545 -1.91 -14.36 -35.87
C GLY A 545 -1.91 -12.83 -35.81
N ASP A 546 -2.13 -12.18 -36.96
CA ASP A 546 -2.28 -10.71 -37.06
C ASP A 546 -3.74 -10.24 -36.84
N GLU A 547 -4.70 -11.17 -36.89
CA GLU A 547 -6.13 -10.89 -36.73
C GLU A 547 -6.77 -11.93 -35.82
N VAL A 548 -7.62 -11.46 -34.90
CA VAL A 548 -8.43 -12.33 -34.04
C VAL A 548 -9.71 -12.69 -34.77
N ARG A 549 -10.07 -13.98 -34.76
CA ARG A 549 -11.29 -14.48 -35.43
C ARG A 549 -12.54 -14.23 -34.59
N GLU A 550 -13.69 -14.21 -35.26
CA GLU A 550 -14.99 -14.20 -34.57
C GLU A 550 -15.23 -15.57 -33.88
N PRO A 551 -15.96 -15.62 -32.75
CA PRO A 551 -16.65 -14.49 -32.08
C PRO A 551 -15.75 -13.65 -31.15
N TYR A 552 -14.51 -14.08 -30.88
CA TYR A 552 -13.62 -13.44 -29.90
C TYR A 552 -13.29 -11.99 -30.25
N ALA A 553 -13.14 -11.68 -31.55
CA ALA A 553 -12.92 -10.31 -31.99
C ALA A 553 -14.05 -9.36 -31.58
N SER A 554 -15.31 -9.76 -31.76
CA SER A 554 -16.47 -8.96 -31.32
C SER A 554 -16.51 -8.77 -29.80
N TRP A 555 -16.10 -9.78 -29.03
CA TRP A 555 -16.09 -9.69 -27.57
C TRP A 555 -15.00 -8.74 -27.05
N ILE A 556 -13.79 -8.82 -27.63
CA ILE A 556 -12.70 -7.89 -27.34
C ILE A 556 -13.12 -6.46 -27.67
N ARG A 557 -13.76 -6.23 -28.84
CA ARG A 557 -14.30 -4.90 -29.21
C ARG A 557 -15.33 -4.42 -28.19
N ALA A 558 -16.22 -5.28 -27.70
CA ALA A 558 -17.22 -4.90 -26.70
C ALA A 558 -16.60 -4.48 -25.37
N ALA A 559 -15.59 -5.22 -24.88
CA ALA A 559 -14.87 -4.88 -23.66
C ALA A 559 -14.08 -3.56 -23.81
N ASN A 560 -13.31 -3.42 -24.89
CA ASN A 560 -12.56 -2.19 -25.16
C ASN A 560 -13.47 -0.98 -25.37
N ARG A 561 -14.63 -1.14 -26.02
CA ARG A 561 -15.63 -0.07 -26.16
C ARG A 561 -16.08 0.41 -24.78
N ARG A 562 -16.49 -0.49 -23.88
CA ARG A 562 -16.90 -0.12 -22.52
C ARG A 562 -15.78 0.61 -21.76
N ARG A 563 -14.53 0.22 -22.01
CA ARG A 563 -13.33 0.82 -21.40
C ARG A 563 -13.01 2.23 -21.88
N PHE A 564 -13.17 2.52 -23.17
CA PHE A 564 -12.74 3.77 -23.79
C PHE A 564 -13.87 4.72 -24.18
N GLU A 565 -15.08 4.21 -24.39
CA GLU A 565 -16.26 4.99 -24.84
C GLU A 565 -17.35 5.09 -23.76
N GLY A 566 -17.33 4.24 -22.72
CA GLY A 566 -18.31 4.22 -21.64
C GLY A 566 -19.53 3.33 -21.89
N SER A 567 -20.52 3.40 -21.00
CA SER A 567 -21.74 2.58 -21.08
C SER A 567 -22.66 3.03 -22.22
N ARG A 568 -23.44 2.09 -22.76
CA ARG A 568 -24.51 2.42 -23.71
C ARG A 568 -25.60 3.18 -22.95
N GLY A 569 -25.68 4.50 -23.15
CA GLY A 569 -26.75 5.30 -22.51
C GLY A 569 -28.14 4.75 -22.85
N LYS A 570 -29.08 4.77 -21.89
CA LYS A 570 -30.44 4.20 -21.98
C LYS A 570 -31.20 4.68 -23.22
N GLY A 571 -31.26 3.87 -24.27
CA GLY A 571 -32.04 4.16 -25.48
C GLY A 571 -32.20 2.92 -26.35
N ARG A 572 -33.45 2.53 -26.63
CA ARG A 572 -33.79 1.52 -27.63
C ARG A 572 -33.75 2.16 -29.02
N GLY A 573 -32.93 1.64 -29.94
CA GLY A 573 -33.05 2.01 -31.36
C GLY A 573 -31.78 1.85 -32.19
N ARG A 574 -31.98 1.30 -33.39
CA ARG A 574 -31.00 0.93 -34.44
C ARG A 574 -30.24 2.11 -35.08
N HIS A 575 -30.24 3.29 -34.47
CA HIS A 575 -29.58 4.50 -34.98
C HIS A 575 -28.85 5.25 -33.85
N ARG A 576 -27.69 4.74 -33.46
CA ARG A 576 -26.65 5.56 -32.84
C ARG A 576 -25.42 5.47 -33.74
N LYS A 577 -24.94 6.62 -34.23
CA LYS A 577 -23.76 6.69 -35.09
C LYS A 577 -22.61 5.96 -34.41
N ARG A 578 -22.24 4.80 -34.97
CA ARG A 578 -21.03 4.03 -34.66
C ARG A 578 -19.83 4.89 -35.04
N THR A 579 -19.33 5.70 -34.11
CA THR A 579 -18.21 6.63 -34.35
C THR A 579 -16.86 5.91 -34.59
N HIS A 580 -16.81 4.59 -34.43
CA HIS A 580 -15.61 3.77 -34.66
C HIS A 580 -15.80 2.54 -35.57
N GLU A 581 -16.92 2.42 -36.30
CA GLU A 581 -17.04 1.40 -37.36
C GLU A 581 -16.61 1.90 -38.76
N ARG A 582 -15.89 3.03 -38.85
CA ARG A 582 -15.22 3.36 -40.10
C ARG A 582 -14.00 2.45 -40.25
N GLY A 583 -13.99 1.64 -41.30
CA GLY A 583 -12.95 0.67 -41.62
C GLY A 583 -11.54 1.17 -41.32
N ASP A 584 -10.86 0.48 -40.40
CA ASP A 584 -9.52 0.82 -39.95
C ASP A 584 -8.46 0.35 -40.97
N HIS A 585 -8.35 1.06 -42.09
CA HIS A 585 -7.07 1.17 -42.82
C HIS A 585 -6.09 2.14 -42.13
N VAL A 586 -6.33 2.50 -40.87
CA VAL A 586 -5.48 3.40 -40.10
C VAL A 586 -4.37 2.58 -39.42
N ARG A 587 -3.13 3.07 -39.54
CA ARG A 587 -1.94 2.55 -38.85
C ARG A 587 -2.25 2.27 -37.38
N ALA A 588 -1.70 1.17 -36.84
CA ALA A 588 -1.76 0.87 -35.42
C ALA A 588 -1.35 2.11 -34.62
N ARG A 589 -2.30 2.74 -33.92
CA ARG A 589 -1.99 3.86 -33.02
C ARG A 589 -1.03 3.32 -31.96
N ARG A 590 0.15 3.94 -31.83
CA ARG A 590 1.16 3.58 -30.82
C ARG A 590 0.67 3.74 -29.37
N SER A 591 -0.46 4.40 -29.15
CA SER A 591 -1.04 4.64 -27.82
C SER A 591 -2.56 4.43 -27.83
N LEU A 592 -3.07 3.76 -26.79
CA LEU A 592 -4.49 3.60 -26.54
C LEU A 592 -5.14 4.92 -26.09
N PRO A 593 -6.46 5.10 -26.28
CA PRO A 593 -7.21 6.22 -25.70
C PRO A 593 -7.17 6.21 -24.17
N ALA A 594 -7.50 7.35 -23.56
CA ALA A 594 -7.68 7.41 -22.11
C ALA A 594 -8.91 6.57 -21.69
N LYS A 595 -8.77 5.81 -20.60
CA LYS A 595 -9.86 5.06 -19.96
C LYS A 595 -10.93 6.03 -19.43
N VAL A 596 -12.22 5.71 -19.58
CA VAL A 596 -13.30 6.48 -18.94
C VAL A 596 -13.30 6.26 -17.42
N LYS A 597 -13.80 7.23 -16.65
CA LYS A 597 -13.68 7.22 -15.18
C LYS A 597 -14.34 6.01 -14.50
N ASP A 598 -15.42 5.51 -15.07
CA ASP A 598 -16.26 4.41 -14.56
C ASP A 598 -16.05 3.11 -15.35
N ALA A 599 -14.93 2.96 -16.06
CA ALA A 599 -14.67 1.73 -16.81
C ALA A 599 -14.32 0.56 -15.87
N PRO A 600 -14.83 -0.65 -16.17
CA PRO A 600 -14.54 -1.84 -15.38
C PRO A 600 -13.04 -2.10 -15.30
N PHE A 601 -12.62 -2.75 -14.23
CA PHE A 601 -11.26 -3.26 -14.10
C PHE A 601 -11.05 -4.40 -15.09
N ALA A 602 -10.09 -4.25 -16.02
CA ALA A 602 -9.84 -5.21 -17.08
C ALA A 602 -8.63 -6.09 -16.72
N VAL A 603 -8.82 -7.41 -16.63
CA VAL A 603 -7.75 -8.36 -16.29
C VAL A 603 -7.58 -9.37 -17.41
N ALA A 604 -6.36 -9.59 -17.86
CA ALA A 604 -6.03 -10.66 -18.80
C ALA A 604 -5.43 -11.87 -18.07
N VAL A 605 -5.93 -13.06 -18.41
CA VAL A 605 -5.39 -14.34 -17.98
C VAL A 605 -4.24 -14.72 -18.91
N ASP A 606 -3.07 -14.91 -18.31
CA ASP A 606 -1.78 -15.20 -18.92
C ASP A 606 -1.23 -14.14 -19.88
N VAL A 607 -1.95 -13.85 -20.96
CA VAL A 607 -1.59 -12.91 -22.02
C VAL A 607 -2.87 -12.22 -22.52
N PRO A 608 -2.90 -10.89 -22.74
CA PRO A 608 -4.05 -10.24 -23.36
C PRO A 608 -4.37 -10.84 -24.72
N SER A 609 -5.62 -11.22 -24.94
CA SER A 609 -6.06 -11.82 -26.19
C SER A 609 -5.79 -10.90 -27.37
N GLY A 610 -5.16 -11.44 -28.41
CA GLY A 610 -4.67 -10.66 -29.55
C GLY A 610 -3.26 -10.09 -29.38
N LEU A 611 -2.55 -10.38 -28.27
CA LEU A 611 -1.12 -10.13 -28.12
C LEU A 611 -0.34 -11.45 -28.28
N ALA A 612 0.66 -11.48 -29.16
CA ALA A 612 1.54 -12.63 -29.29
C ALA A 612 2.51 -12.71 -28.10
N ALA A 613 2.42 -13.79 -27.32
CA ALA A 613 3.21 -14.00 -26.11
C ALA A 613 4.72 -14.02 -26.37
N GLN A 614 5.13 -14.53 -27.54
CA GLN A 614 6.53 -14.66 -27.92
C GLN A 614 7.13 -13.35 -28.43
N THR A 615 6.46 -12.69 -29.38
CA THR A 615 7.04 -11.56 -30.11
C THR A 615 6.58 -10.20 -29.60
N GLY A 616 5.48 -10.15 -28.85
CA GLY A 616 4.80 -8.91 -28.49
C GLY A 616 4.07 -8.23 -29.67
N ALA A 617 3.90 -8.93 -30.80
CA ALA A 617 3.08 -8.47 -31.91
C ALA A 617 1.61 -8.31 -31.48
N VAL A 618 0.98 -7.21 -31.88
CA VAL A 618 -0.39 -6.87 -31.49
C VAL A 618 -1.31 -7.06 -32.70
N ALA A 619 -2.25 -8.00 -32.59
CA ALA A 619 -3.27 -8.29 -33.58
C ALA A 619 -4.46 -7.33 -33.52
N ARG A 620 -5.37 -7.46 -34.48
CA ARG A 620 -6.61 -6.68 -34.55
C ARG A 620 -7.84 -7.57 -34.31
N PRO A 621 -8.73 -7.21 -33.36
CA PRO A 621 -8.47 -6.37 -32.18
C PRO A 621 -7.58 -7.10 -31.15
N ALA A 622 -6.98 -6.33 -30.23
CA ALA A 622 -6.32 -6.86 -29.03
C ALA A 622 -7.00 -6.35 -27.76
N PHE A 623 -7.00 -7.14 -26.68
CA PHE A 623 -7.58 -6.76 -25.40
C PHE A 623 -6.67 -5.78 -24.65
N ALA A 624 -7.26 -4.70 -24.10
CA ALA A 624 -6.53 -3.71 -23.32
C ALA A 624 -6.77 -3.90 -21.82
N ALA A 625 -5.80 -4.50 -21.13
CA ALA A 625 -5.88 -4.80 -19.71
C ALA A 625 -5.40 -3.62 -18.82
N ASP A 626 -5.96 -3.52 -17.62
CA ASP A 626 -5.34 -2.83 -16.48
C ASP A 626 -4.24 -3.71 -15.87
N MET A 627 -4.42 -5.03 -15.91
CA MET A 627 -3.51 -6.03 -15.35
C MET A 627 -3.48 -7.31 -16.18
N THR A 628 -2.30 -7.91 -16.33
CA THR A 628 -2.12 -9.26 -16.86
C THR A 628 -1.50 -10.14 -15.78
N VAL A 629 -2.14 -11.27 -15.49
CA VAL A 629 -1.60 -12.28 -14.57
C VAL A 629 -0.96 -13.39 -15.40
N THR A 630 0.37 -13.37 -15.54
CA THR A 630 1.14 -14.38 -16.30
C THR A 630 1.53 -15.55 -15.40
N MET A 631 1.46 -16.76 -15.93
CA MET A 631 1.71 -17.98 -15.17
C MET A 631 3.17 -18.47 -15.33
N LEU A 632 3.74 -19.01 -14.25
CA LEU A 632 5.05 -19.67 -14.13
C LEU A 632 6.29 -18.81 -14.43
N ALA A 633 6.34 -18.20 -15.60
CA ALA A 633 7.40 -17.30 -16.02
C ALA A 633 6.87 -16.11 -16.80
N PHE A 634 7.68 -15.06 -16.92
CA PHE A 634 7.42 -13.98 -17.87
C PHE A 634 7.68 -14.49 -19.29
N LYS A 635 6.78 -14.15 -20.22
CA LYS A 635 6.96 -14.39 -21.66
C LYS A 635 7.57 -13.14 -22.34
N PRO A 636 8.37 -13.28 -23.42
CA PRO A 636 9.13 -12.15 -23.97
C PRO A 636 8.23 -10.98 -24.45
N GLY A 637 7.09 -11.29 -25.05
CA GLY A 637 6.10 -10.30 -25.50
C GLY A 637 5.48 -9.48 -24.38
N LEU A 638 5.47 -9.97 -23.13
CA LEU A 638 4.94 -9.26 -21.98
C LEU A 638 5.95 -8.29 -21.32
N VAL A 639 7.25 -8.50 -21.56
CA VAL A 639 8.32 -7.67 -20.98
C VAL A 639 8.65 -6.47 -21.88
N ALA A 640 8.27 -6.53 -23.15
CA ALA A 640 8.51 -5.47 -24.13
C ALA A 640 7.82 -4.14 -23.73
N SER A 641 8.58 -3.04 -23.71
CA SER A 641 8.02 -1.72 -23.35
C SER A 641 6.88 -1.24 -24.27
N ALA A 642 6.85 -1.71 -25.52
CA ALA A 642 5.83 -1.38 -26.50
C ALA A 642 4.46 -2.04 -26.22
N THR A 643 4.42 -3.12 -25.45
CA THR A 643 3.19 -3.87 -25.15
C THR A 643 2.53 -3.40 -23.86
N ALA A 644 3.21 -2.57 -23.06
CA ALA A 644 2.72 -2.01 -21.80
C ALA A 644 1.32 -1.36 -21.87
N PRO A 645 0.90 -0.68 -22.96
CA PRO A 645 -0.47 -0.18 -23.06
C PRO A 645 -1.53 -1.28 -23.03
N TRP A 646 -1.21 -2.48 -23.53
CA TRP A 646 -2.13 -3.62 -23.65
C TRP A 646 -2.09 -4.54 -22.44
N THR A 647 -0.90 -4.73 -21.86
CA THR A 647 -0.68 -5.64 -20.72
C THR A 647 -0.95 -4.99 -19.37
N GLY A 648 -0.89 -3.66 -19.28
CA GLY A 648 -1.02 -2.96 -18.01
C GLY A 648 0.05 -3.41 -17.01
N ILE A 649 -0.36 -3.69 -15.78
CA ILE A 649 0.52 -4.27 -14.76
C ILE A 649 0.67 -5.77 -15.03
N VAL A 650 1.88 -6.23 -15.32
CA VAL A 650 2.14 -7.68 -15.46
C VAL A 650 2.58 -8.27 -14.13
N LYS A 651 1.75 -9.15 -13.55
CA LYS A 651 1.98 -9.88 -12.30
C LYS A 651 2.27 -11.35 -12.61
N LEU A 652 3.33 -11.89 -12.00
CA LEU A 652 3.70 -13.28 -12.15
C LEU A 652 3.04 -14.14 -11.07
N ALA A 653 2.22 -15.11 -11.46
CA ALA A 653 1.70 -16.15 -10.59
C ALA A 653 2.59 -17.40 -10.69
N LYS A 654 3.20 -17.78 -9.55
CA LYS A 654 4.13 -18.92 -9.47
C LYS A 654 3.45 -20.28 -9.32
N LEU A 655 2.14 -20.28 -9.06
CA LEU A 655 1.30 -21.48 -8.93
C LEU A 655 1.83 -22.49 -7.90
N ASP A 656 2.46 -22.00 -6.83
CA ASP A 656 3.13 -22.82 -5.80
C ASP A 656 4.19 -23.78 -6.36
N VAL A 657 4.83 -23.41 -7.48
CA VAL A 657 5.94 -24.13 -8.09
C VAL A 657 7.24 -23.32 -7.97
N ASP A 658 8.31 -23.97 -7.53
CA ASP A 658 9.66 -23.40 -7.62
C ASP A 658 10.27 -23.65 -9.00
N VAL A 659 9.98 -22.74 -9.92
CA VAL A 659 10.47 -22.79 -11.31
C VAL A 659 12.00 -22.84 -11.39
N ALA A 660 12.73 -22.36 -10.37
CA ALA A 660 14.19 -22.39 -10.38
C ALA A 660 14.75 -23.83 -10.40
N ARG A 661 14.05 -24.79 -9.77
CA ARG A 661 14.44 -26.20 -9.74
C ARG A 661 14.54 -26.81 -11.15
N TYR A 662 13.62 -26.45 -12.02
CA TYR A 662 13.56 -26.98 -13.39
C TYR A 662 14.62 -26.35 -14.31
N ARG A 663 15.05 -25.11 -14.00
CA ARG A 663 16.09 -24.42 -14.79
C ARG A 663 17.50 -24.88 -14.48
N GLU A 664 17.77 -25.26 -13.24
CA GLU A 664 19.09 -25.78 -12.84
C GLU A 664 19.32 -27.21 -13.35
N ALA A 665 18.25 -28.00 -13.54
CA ALA A 665 18.32 -29.35 -14.10
C ALA A 665 18.74 -29.35 -15.58
N ASP A 666 18.22 -28.43 -16.41
CA ASP A 666 18.65 -28.28 -17.81
C ASP A 666 20.11 -27.80 -17.92
N ALA A 667 20.53 -26.87 -17.04
CA ALA A 667 21.92 -26.39 -17.02
C ALA A 667 22.96 -27.45 -16.59
N LEU A 668 22.51 -28.55 -15.98
CA LEU A 668 23.34 -29.71 -15.62
C LEU A 668 23.38 -30.78 -16.72
N LEU A 669 22.44 -30.76 -17.67
CA LEU A 669 22.44 -31.65 -18.84
C LEU A 669 23.22 -31.06 -20.02
N ASP A 670 23.40 -29.73 -20.04
CA ASP A 670 24.22 -28.98 -21.02
C ASP A 670 25.69 -28.77 -20.60
N ARG A 671 26.15 -29.36 -19.49
CA ARG A 671 27.55 -29.38 -19.03
C ARG A 671 28.10 -30.80 -19.02
#